data_AF-A0A975D5H0-F1
#
_entry.id   AF-A0A975D5H0-F1
#
_cell.length_a   1.000
_cell.length_b   1.000
_cell.length_c   1.000
_cell.angle_alpha   90.00
_cell.angle_beta   90.00
_cell.angle_gamma   90.00
#
_symmetry.space_group_name_H-M   'P 1'
#
loop_
_entity.id
_entity.type
_entity.pdbx_description
1 polymer ?
#
loop_
_entity_poly.entity_id
_entity_poly.type
_entity_poly.pdbx_seq_one_letter_code
_entity_poly.pdbx_strand_id
1 'polypeptide(L)'
;MPSITGAQDHTPFGSLMAELVYGRRPDGSIVSIADVPSGRKCDCVCPACGVPLIAQKGDVNVHHFRHDGAEAGCGKGGETSAHIWAKLMLEKHLKLLLPEASFRLDGETISVRPARLMTFVNAELEQRDGDIVPDVVVTTKGGHKLIVEIHVTHKCGAAKKAILARQGTAAIEVNLSPLRTCQDQEVVAAFLIGTGQRAAARTWLYSPAIEKAHEAAIIARDKADREKAAADALAAEERRNATRVFVRDLAELPAGEGSDHDLAAVRRHDALDLVEPGDEVLPGFTVATRHWRAAIFNQPVLRQMDVQWGGQHAFTFYEALRAVARYIHPDLLNVSEARKREILEVAPGFVFPRGHVSNFIDRLLAMDILERTYWGDSFQLSPSGVTRLARGKGRIDRMERAAQLVRRIVAAIPAAECRDFDVETWLAAPVAGHEDRLMVLAEAGNRAWLDIEATLTAIEAMQRGGAAVEIDLGLPLAPMIQRIRERETAEAAEAAAAQRRADKAAAERRHLAIYRLADQLLGPGLSRAWLETKAEPGKVTHLVWAGQSDAGYQAVDSRLRAHAAEIEAQRQRDREAADVRRQLETRAMDAWEPAQARWWLDHIEHRLGAIPMVYCVDKATLRQCLAYVPAVKTARRRRG
;
A
#
# COMPACT_ATOMS: atom_id res chain seq x y z
N MET A 1 -82.48 59.91 57.24
CA MET A 1 -82.57 58.46 56.94
C MET A 1 -81.32 57.80 57.49
N PRO A 2 -81.43 56.66 58.23
CA PRO A 2 -80.31 56.09 58.97
C PRO A 2 -79.33 55.37 58.05
N SER A 3 -78.05 55.37 58.43
CA SER A 3 -77.00 54.59 57.77
C SER A 3 -77.30 53.10 57.84
N ILE A 4 -77.39 52.44 56.68
CA ILE A 4 -77.64 50.99 56.55
C ILE A 4 -76.39 50.17 56.93
N THR A 5 -75.24 50.80 57.22
CA THR A 5 -74.00 50.09 57.58
C THR A 5 -73.82 49.77 59.05
N GLY A 6 -74.71 50.17 59.96
CA GLY A 6 -74.60 49.86 61.40
C GLY A 6 -73.29 50.33 62.08
N ALA A 7 -72.42 51.05 61.36
CA ALA A 7 -71.17 51.60 61.85
C ALA A 7 -71.33 53.12 61.96
N GLN A 8 -71.48 53.59 63.19
CA GLN A 8 -71.48 55.02 63.50
C GLN A 8 -70.05 55.41 63.90
N ASP A 9 -69.43 56.25 63.07
CA ASP A 9 -68.09 56.76 63.29
C ASP A 9 -68.10 57.76 64.46
N HIS A 10 -67.32 57.48 65.52
CA HIS A 10 -67.17 58.36 66.67
C HIS A 10 -65.81 59.09 66.70
N THR A 11 -65.01 59.02 65.63
CA THR A 11 -63.78 59.81 65.52
C THR A 11 -63.95 61.31 65.76
N PRO A 12 -65.09 61.98 65.45
CA PRO A 12 -65.30 63.38 65.80
C PRO A 12 -65.35 63.67 67.32
N PHE A 13 -65.55 62.62 68.13
CA PHE A 13 -65.65 62.69 69.58
C PHE A 13 -64.42 62.06 70.28
N GLY A 14 -63.37 61.78 69.50
CA GLY A 14 -62.08 61.30 69.98
C GLY A 14 -61.05 62.43 70.13
N SER A 15 -59.85 62.05 70.59
CA SER A 15 -58.66 62.90 70.58
C SER A 15 -57.49 62.15 69.95
N LEU A 16 -56.34 62.83 69.78
CA LEU A 16 -55.12 62.25 69.21
C LEU A 16 -54.62 60.97 69.94
N MET A 17 -55.04 60.77 71.20
CA MET A 17 -54.54 59.73 72.10
C MET A 17 -55.62 58.72 72.55
N ALA A 18 -56.90 58.95 72.20
CA ALA A 18 -58.00 58.06 72.60
C ALA A 18 -59.23 58.21 71.67
N GLU A 19 -59.85 57.08 71.29
CA GLU A 19 -60.90 57.03 70.27
C GLU A 19 -62.24 57.65 70.70
N LEU A 20 -62.51 57.82 72.00
CA LEU A 20 -63.73 58.44 72.52
C LEU A 20 -63.47 59.18 73.84
N VAL A 21 -63.52 60.52 73.81
CA VAL A 21 -63.25 61.39 74.97
C VAL A 21 -64.39 62.38 75.25
N TYR A 22 -65.44 62.40 74.42
CA TYR A 22 -66.65 63.19 74.67
C TYR A 22 -67.89 62.28 74.79
N GLY A 23 -68.76 62.62 75.74
CA GLY A 23 -70.05 61.96 75.98
C GLY A 23 -71.21 62.95 75.94
N ARG A 24 -72.43 62.48 75.67
CA ARG A 24 -73.65 63.30 75.71
C ARG A 24 -74.45 63.02 76.98
N ARG A 25 -74.84 64.06 77.72
CA ARG A 25 -75.70 63.95 78.91
C ARG A 25 -77.18 63.79 78.53
N PRO A 26 -78.06 63.41 79.49
CA PRO A 26 -79.50 63.27 79.24
C PRO A 26 -80.18 64.59 78.81
N ASP A 27 -79.64 65.73 79.23
CA ASP A 27 -80.07 67.07 78.83
C ASP A 27 -79.63 67.47 77.41
N GLY A 28 -78.87 66.61 76.72
CA GLY A 28 -78.38 66.81 75.36
C GLY A 28 -77.01 67.50 75.25
N SER A 29 -76.43 67.97 76.36
CA SER A 29 -75.12 68.63 76.34
C SER A 29 -73.96 67.66 76.08
N ILE A 30 -72.93 68.11 75.35
CA ILE A 30 -71.69 67.35 75.11
C ILE A 30 -70.66 67.74 76.18
N VAL A 31 -70.14 66.75 76.88
CA VAL A 31 -69.18 66.92 77.97
C VAL A 31 -67.90 66.12 77.71
N SER A 32 -66.75 66.69 78.09
CA SER A 32 -65.47 66.01 78.02
C SER A 32 -65.35 64.97 79.13
N ILE A 33 -64.58 63.90 78.88
CA ILE A 33 -64.20 62.91 79.88
C ILE A 33 -63.53 63.55 81.09
N ALA A 34 -62.85 64.69 80.92
CA ALA A 34 -62.27 65.43 82.04
C ALA A 34 -63.33 65.90 83.05
N ASP A 35 -64.51 66.27 82.58
CA ASP A 35 -65.52 67.03 83.35
C ASP A 35 -66.64 66.16 83.95
N VAL A 36 -66.47 64.84 83.92
CA VAL A 36 -67.44 63.87 84.46
C VAL A 36 -66.84 63.01 85.58
N PRO A 37 -67.63 62.53 86.55
CA PRO A 37 -67.16 61.55 87.52
C PRO A 37 -66.79 60.22 86.85
N SER A 38 -65.84 59.48 87.44
CA SER A 38 -65.42 58.16 86.94
C SER A 38 -66.53 57.10 87.07
N GLY A 39 -66.50 56.10 86.19
CA GLY A 39 -67.46 55.00 86.14
C GLY A 39 -68.80 55.38 85.51
N ARG A 40 -69.84 54.58 85.79
CA ARG A 40 -71.22 54.79 85.29
C ARG A 40 -71.90 56.04 85.86
N LYS A 41 -71.31 56.68 86.88
CA LYS A 41 -71.85 57.92 87.48
C LYS A 41 -71.79 59.13 86.54
N CYS A 42 -71.15 59.00 85.37
CA CYS A 42 -71.13 60.06 84.37
C CYS A 42 -72.48 60.29 83.70
N ASP A 43 -73.40 59.31 83.73
CA ASP A 43 -74.70 59.32 83.04
C ASP A 43 -74.63 59.77 81.57
N CYS A 44 -73.49 59.52 80.93
CA CYS A 44 -73.26 59.89 79.54
C CYS A 44 -73.66 58.74 78.61
N VAL A 45 -74.19 59.09 77.43
CA VAL A 45 -74.36 58.19 76.29
C VAL A 45 -73.41 58.58 75.17
N CYS A 46 -73.09 57.62 74.30
CA CYS A 46 -72.27 57.88 73.12
C CYS A 46 -73.01 58.86 72.19
N PRO A 47 -72.41 59.99 71.82
CA PRO A 47 -73.06 60.93 70.90
C PRO A 47 -73.26 60.32 69.50
N ALA A 48 -72.48 59.28 69.15
CA ALA A 48 -72.60 58.58 67.87
C ALA A 48 -73.70 57.50 67.90
N CYS A 49 -73.73 56.63 68.92
CA CYS A 49 -74.63 55.46 68.95
C CYS A 49 -75.71 55.45 70.03
N GLY A 50 -75.70 56.43 70.94
CA GLY A 50 -76.70 56.53 71.99
C GLY A 50 -76.61 55.48 73.10
N VAL A 51 -75.63 54.56 73.04
CA VAL A 51 -75.39 53.55 74.08
C VAL A 51 -74.75 54.19 75.32
N PRO A 52 -75.11 53.77 76.55
CA PRO A 52 -74.49 54.25 77.78
C PRO A 52 -72.97 54.07 77.80
N LEU A 53 -72.28 55.06 78.36
CA LEU A 53 -70.82 55.08 78.49
C LEU A 53 -70.38 54.90 79.94
N ILE A 54 -69.19 54.31 80.10
CA ILE A 54 -68.45 54.25 81.35
C ILE A 54 -67.24 55.18 81.20
N ALA A 55 -67.13 56.18 82.08
CA ALA A 55 -65.95 57.03 82.16
C ALA A 55 -64.77 56.27 82.78
N GLN A 56 -63.70 56.03 82.03
CA GLN A 56 -62.47 55.41 82.53
C GLN A 56 -61.44 56.50 82.83
N LYS A 57 -61.10 56.65 84.13
CA LYS A 57 -60.10 57.59 84.62
C LYS A 57 -59.05 56.85 85.46
N GLY A 58 -57.78 57.15 85.26
CA GLY A 58 -56.67 56.56 86.01
C GLY A 58 -55.33 57.18 85.65
N ASP A 59 -54.33 57.00 86.51
CA ASP A 59 -53.03 57.69 86.42
C ASP A 59 -52.09 57.13 85.33
N VAL A 60 -52.41 55.96 84.76
CA VAL A 60 -51.55 55.23 83.79
C VAL A 60 -52.10 55.28 82.35
N ASN A 61 -53.43 55.30 82.17
CA ASN A 61 -54.07 55.30 80.85
C ASN A 61 -54.80 56.62 80.62
N VAL A 62 -54.76 57.13 79.39
CA VAL A 62 -55.47 58.36 79.01
C VAL A 62 -56.96 58.24 79.32
N HIS A 63 -57.52 59.29 79.93
CA HIS A 63 -58.94 59.35 80.26
C HIS A 63 -59.78 59.18 78.99
N HIS A 64 -60.68 58.19 78.97
CA HIS A 64 -61.56 57.94 77.83
C HIS A 64 -62.91 57.37 78.28
N PHE A 65 -63.89 57.38 77.39
CA PHE A 65 -65.14 56.67 77.58
C PHE A 65 -65.07 55.29 76.93
N ARG A 66 -65.67 54.29 77.58
CA ARG A 66 -65.93 52.96 77.01
C ARG A 66 -67.42 52.71 76.97
N HIS A 67 -67.91 52.01 75.94
CA HIS A 67 -69.29 51.54 75.92
C HIS A 67 -69.57 50.57 77.07
N ASP A 68 -70.76 50.70 77.65
CA ASP A 68 -71.23 49.87 78.77
C ASP A 68 -71.84 48.55 78.26
N GLY A 69 -70.96 47.63 77.84
CA GLY A 69 -71.32 46.30 77.31
C GLY A 69 -70.23 45.78 76.38
N ALA A 70 -69.93 44.48 76.43
CA ALA A 70 -68.80 43.87 75.69
C ALA A 70 -68.98 43.88 74.15
N GLU A 71 -70.21 44.04 73.65
CA GLU A 71 -70.55 44.03 72.22
C GLU A 71 -71.22 45.33 71.73
N ALA A 72 -71.30 46.36 72.57
CA ALA A 72 -72.09 47.56 72.31
C ALA A 72 -71.24 48.76 71.85
N GLY A 73 -70.21 48.53 71.02
CA GLY A 73 -69.29 49.56 70.54
C GLY A 73 -69.07 49.56 69.03
N CYS A 74 -68.66 50.70 68.47
CA CYS A 74 -68.52 50.90 67.03
C CYS A 74 -67.29 50.16 66.45
N GLY A 75 -67.52 48.99 65.83
CA GLY A 75 -66.80 48.49 64.65
C GLY A 75 -65.35 48.00 64.77
N LYS A 76 -65.14 46.71 65.10
CA LYS A 76 -63.94 45.94 64.70
C LYS A 76 -64.23 44.59 64.01
N GLY A 77 -65.48 44.31 63.64
CA GLY A 77 -65.88 43.06 62.98
C GLY A 77 -66.94 43.17 61.88
N GLY A 78 -67.22 44.38 61.36
CA GLY A 78 -68.18 44.57 60.26
C GLY A 78 -67.52 44.40 58.89
N GLU A 79 -68.19 43.73 57.96
CA GLU A 79 -67.77 43.66 56.56
C GLU A 79 -67.53 45.06 55.96
N THR A 80 -66.51 45.21 55.10
CA THR A 80 -66.28 46.48 54.39
C THR A 80 -67.40 46.75 53.38
N SER A 81 -67.72 48.03 53.13
CA SER A 81 -68.77 48.43 52.16
C SER A 81 -68.60 47.77 50.78
N ALA A 82 -67.36 47.63 50.30
CA ALA A 82 -67.06 46.96 49.04
C ALA A 82 -67.43 45.47 49.00
N HIS A 83 -67.30 44.78 50.14
CA HIS A 83 -67.64 43.36 50.29
C HIS A 83 -69.15 43.16 50.24
N ILE A 84 -69.88 43.97 51.01
CA ILE A 84 -71.35 43.97 51.04
C ILE A 84 -71.91 44.31 49.66
N TRP A 85 -71.41 45.39 49.03
CA TRP A 85 -71.88 45.78 47.71
C TRP A 85 -71.59 44.74 46.64
N ALA A 86 -70.44 44.08 46.68
CA ALA A 86 -70.14 43.05 45.69
C ALA A 86 -71.05 41.82 45.80
N LYS A 87 -71.35 41.38 47.03
CA LYS A 87 -72.35 40.33 47.31
C LYS A 87 -73.72 40.70 46.72
N LEU A 88 -74.23 41.88 47.10
CA LEU A 88 -75.53 42.36 46.65
C LEU A 88 -75.60 42.60 45.14
N MET A 89 -74.54 43.12 44.52
CA MET A 89 -74.52 43.35 43.07
C MET A 89 -74.43 42.04 42.29
N LEU A 90 -73.73 41.02 42.81
CA LEU A 90 -73.76 39.68 42.22
C LEU A 90 -75.15 39.04 42.31
N GLU A 91 -75.83 39.20 43.45
CA GLU A 91 -77.21 38.73 43.64
C GLU A 91 -78.21 39.46 42.74
N LYS A 92 -78.12 40.79 42.64
CA LYS A 92 -79.02 41.61 41.84
C LYS A 92 -78.82 41.45 40.34
N HIS A 93 -77.57 41.48 39.87
CA HIS A 93 -77.28 41.54 38.43
C HIS A 93 -76.96 40.17 37.82
N LEU A 94 -76.62 39.17 38.65
CA LEU A 94 -76.31 37.81 38.22
C LEU A 94 -75.32 37.76 37.04
N LYS A 95 -74.34 38.66 37.04
CA LYS A 95 -73.32 38.77 35.99
C LYS A 95 -71.95 38.94 36.60
N LEU A 96 -70.97 38.20 36.09
CA LEU A 96 -69.58 38.30 36.53
C LEU A 96 -68.64 37.99 35.36
N LEU A 97 -67.58 38.79 35.21
CA LEU A 97 -66.51 38.45 34.29
C LEU A 97 -65.63 37.37 34.91
N LEU A 98 -65.57 36.21 34.27
CA LEU A 98 -64.63 35.17 34.63
C LEU A 98 -63.25 35.43 34.03
N PRO A 99 -62.17 35.18 34.79
CA PRO A 99 -60.82 35.27 34.24
C PRO A 99 -60.55 34.16 33.22
N GLU A 100 -59.51 34.33 32.41
CA GLU A 100 -59.00 33.26 31.55
C GLU A 100 -58.66 32.03 32.41
N ALA A 101 -59.13 30.87 31.98
CA ALA A 101 -58.72 29.60 32.55
C ALA A 101 -57.49 29.13 31.80
N SER A 102 -56.32 29.26 32.41
CA SER A 102 -55.05 28.82 31.83
C SER A 102 -54.13 28.24 32.92
N PHE A 103 -53.16 27.44 32.51
CA PHE A 103 -52.12 26.89 33.37
C PHE A 103 -50.77 26.94 32.66
N ARG A 104 -49.68 26.74 33.40
CA ARG A 104 -48.33 26.67 32.83
C ARG A 104 -47.79 25.23 32.88
N LEU A 105 -47.24 24.77 31.77
CA LEU A 105 -46.57 23.48 31.63
C LEU A 105 -45.27 23.69 30.83
N ASP A 106 -44.13 23.22 31.33
CA ASP A 106 -42.80 23.36 30.71
C ASP A 106 -42.43 24.79 30.28
N GLY A 107 -42.93 25.80 31.01
CA GLY A 107 -42.68 27.21 30.72
C GLY A 107 -43.68 27.85 29.75
N GLU A 108 -44.50 27.06 29.05
CA GLU A 108 -45.55 27.52 28.14
C GLU A 108 -46.89 27.73 28.88
N THR A 109 -47.67 28.74 28.47
CA THR A 109 -49.02 28.98 29.01
C THR A 109 -50.05 28.34 28.10
N ILE A 110 -50.80 27.36 28.63
CA ILE A 110 -51.85 26.66 27.91
C ILE A 110 -53.20 27.28 28.30
N SER A 111 -53.88 27.88 27.32
CA SER A 111 -55.22 28.44 27.49
C SER A 111 -56.27 27.33 27.38
N VAL A 112 -57.06 27.15 28.43
CA VAL A 112 -58.17 26.18 28.48
C VAL A 112 -59.46 26.84 28.03
N ARG A 113 -59.74 28.06 28.53
CA ARG A 113 -60.89 28.87 28.13
C ARG A 113 -60.56 30.37 28.24
N PRO A 114 -60.96 31.20 27.27
CA PRO A 114 -60.77 32.64 27.35
C PRO A 114 -61.61 33.27 28.48
N ALA A 115 -61.16 34.43 28.97
CA ALA A 115 -61.95 35.26 29.86
C ALA A 115 -63.30 35.59 29.23
N ARG A 116 -64.40 35.49 29.99
CA ARG A 116 -65.76 35.68 29.45
C ARG A 116 -66.72 36.25 30.47
N LEU A 117 -67.61 37.11 30.02
CA LEU A 117 -68.72 37.59 30.85
C LEU A 117 -69.76 36.48 30.97
N MET A 118 -70.06 36.06 32.19
CA MET A 118 -71.01 34.99 32.46
C MET A 118 -72.26 35.53 33.14
N THR A 119 -73.42 34.98 32.77
CA THR A 119 -74.72 35.28 33.39
C THR A 119 -75.20 34.05 34.18
N PHE A 120 -75.79 34.30 35.34
CA PHE A 120 -76.27 33.31 36.30
C PHE A 120 -77.79 33.41 36.45
N VAL A 121 -78.41 32.38 37.01
CA VAL A 121 -79.86 32.34 37.30
C VAL A 121 -80.15 32.50 38.79
N ASN A 122 -79.14 32.27 39.65
CA ASN A 122 -79.26 32.39 41.09
C ASN A 122 -77.91 32.76 41.71
N ALA A 123 -77.93 33.44 42.85
CA ALA A 123 -76.79 33.70 43.71
C ALA A 123 -77.20 33.54 45.18
N GLU A 124 -76.48 32.70 45.92
CA GLU A 124 -76.71 32.47 47.34
C GLU A 124 -75.57 33.12 48.13
N LEU A 125 -75.90 34.06 49.02
CA LEU A 125 -74.93 34.79 49.84
C LEU A 125 -74.71 34.05 51.17
N GLU A 126 -73.44 33.85 51.53
CA GLU A 126 -73.01 33.30 52.84
C GLU A 126 -73.67 31.99 53.28
N GLN A 127 -74.18 31.19 52.34
CA GLN A 127 -74.70 29.87 52.66
C GLN A 127 -73.56 28.88 52.86
N ARG A 128 -73.64 28.10 53.94
CA ARG A 128 -72.65 27.07 54.23
C ARG A 128 -72.68 25.99 53.13
N ASP A 129 -71.54 25.78 52.48
CA ASP A 129 -71.35 24.78 51.43
C ASP A 129 -70.29 23.76 51.89
N GLY A 130 -70.76 22.72 52.58
CA GLY A 130 -69.91 21.74 53.26
C GLY A 130 -69.05 22.36 54.36
N ASP A 131 -67.73 22.24 54.23
CA ASP A 131 -66.75 22.67 55.24
C ASP A 131 -66.38 24.16 55.15
N ILE A 132 -66.89 24.87 54.15
CA ILE A 132 -66.61 26.30 53.93
C ILE A 132 -67.90 27.11 53.94
N VAL A 133 -67.76 28.40 54.23
CA VAL A 133 -68.78 29.41 53.96
C VAL A 133 -68.23 30.29 52.83
N PRO A 134 -68.70 30.10 51.59
CA PRO A 134 -68.38 31.00 50.48
C PRO A 134 -69.04 32.36 50.65
N ASP A 135 -68.42 33.41 50.12
CA ASP A 135 -69.06 34.74 50.09
C ASP A 135 -70.30 34.74 49.20
N VAL A 136 -70.18 34.15 48.00
CA VAL A 136 -71.29 34.00 47.05
C VAL A 136 -71.16 32.66 46.33
N VAL A 137 -72.25 31.91 46.23
CA VAL A 137 -72.39 30.76 45.33
C VAL A 137 -73.33 31.15 44.20
N VAL A 138 -72.82 31.29 42.98
CA VAL A 138 -73.64 31.59 41.80
C VAL A 138 -73.93 30.32 41.00
N THR A 139 -75.16 30.19 40.51
CA THR A 139 -75.61 29.02 39.74
C THR A 139 -75.95 29.41 38.31
N THR A 140 -75.40 28.69 37.34
CA THR A 140 -75.68 28.89 35.91
C THR A 140 -77.02 28.26 35.51
N LYS A 141 -77.57 28.64 34.34
CA LYS A 141 -78.81 28.03 33.80
C LYS A 141 -78.72 26.51 33.65
N GLY A 142 -77.52 25.96 33.43
CA GLY A 142 -77.27 24.52 33.34
C GLY A 142 -77.11 23.82 34.69
N GLY A 143 -77.34 24.50 35.82
CA GLY A 143 -77.23 23.94 37.16
C GLY A 143 -75.81 23.88 37.74
N HIS A 144 -74.78 24.33 37.00
CA HIS A 144 -73.40 24.37 37.53
C HIS A 144 -73.23 25.50 38.52
N LYS A 145 -72.62 25.20 39.66
CA LYS A 145 -72.25 26.15 40.71
C LYS A 145 -70.84 26.71 40.50
N LEU A 146 -70.64 27.97 40.86
CA LEU A 146 -69.35 28.65 40.94
C LEU A 146 -69.30 29.41 42.26
N ILE A 147 -68.26 29.14 43.04
CA ILE A 147 -67.95 29.89 44.24
C ILE A 147 -67.20 31.17 43.86
N VAL A 148 -67.62 32.29 44.44
CA VAL A 148 -66.99 33.60 44.28
C VAL A 148 -66.59 34.09 45.66
N GLU A 149 -65.28 34.20 45.89
CA GLU A 149 -64.69 34.77 47.10
C GLU A 149 -64.32 36.23 46.83
N ILE A 150 -64.62 37.11 47.78
CA ILE A 150 -64.35 38.54 47.67
C ILE A 150 -63.15 38.89 48.55
N HIS A 151 -62.07 39.32 47.92
CA HIS A 151 -60.86 39.77 48.60
C HIS A 151 -60.89 41.30 48.72
N VAL A 152 -61.03 41.83 49.94
CA VAL A 152 -60.82 43.26 50.24
C VAL A 152 -59.57 43.51 51.07
N THR A 153 -59.41 42.75 52.16
CA THR A 153 -58.28 42.92 53.10
C THR A 153 -57.32 41.75 53.11
N HIS A 154 -57.82 40.53 52.84
CA HIS A 154 -57.03 39.32 52.83
C HIS A 154 -57.44 38.42 51.66
N LYS A 155 -56.44 37.77 51.06
CA LYS A 155 -56.66 36.75 50.04
C LYS A 155 -57.16 35.46 50.68
N CYS A 156 -57.86 34.66 49.90
CA CYS A 156 -58.26 33.31 50.22
C CYS A 156 -57.02 32.45 50.53
N GLY A 157 -56.97 31.89 51.75
CA GLY A 157 -55.84 31.12 52.26
C GLY A 157 -55.73 29.72 51.66
N ALA A 158 -54.55 29.11 51.77
CA ALA A 158 -54.26 27.78 51.20
C ALA A 158 -55.18 26.67 51.70
N ALA A 159 -55.59 26.71 52.98
CA ALA A 159 -56.51 25.72 53.56
C ALA A 159 -57.88 25.71 52.87
N LYS A 160 -58.44 26.89 52.56
CA LYS A 160 -59.73 27.03 51.86
C LYS A 160 -59.60 26.55 50.41
N LYS A 161 -58.50 26.88 49.72
CA LYS A 161 -58.21 26.39 48.36
C LYS A 161 -58.11 24.85 48.29
N ALA A 162 -57.50 24.23 49.29
CA ALA A 162 -57.42 22.76 49.37
C ALA A 162 -58.80 22.10 49.53
N ILE A 163 -59.70 22.70 50.32
CA ILE A 163 -61.09 22.23 50.47
C ILE A 163 -61.85 22.36 49.14
N LEU A 164 -61.72 23.50 48.47
CA LEU A 164 -62.34 23.75 47.15
C LEU A 164 -61.88 22.73 46.10
N ALA A 165 -60.58 22.42 46.08
CA ALA A 165 -60.03 21.41 45.18
C ALA A 165 -60.57 20.00 45.48
N ARG A 166 -60.67 19.63 46.77
CA ARG A 166 -61.22 18.34 47.20
C ARG A 166 -62.71 18.18 46.87
N GLN A 167 -63.49 19.26 46.97
CA GLN A 167 -64.92 19.26 46.66
C GLN A 167 -65.20 19.27 45.15
N GLY A 168 -64.23 19.66 44.31
CA GLY A 168 -64.40 19.73 42.87
C GLY A 168 -65.29 20.90 42.40
N THR A 169 -65.59 21.86 43.28
CA THR A 169 -66.44 23.02 42.95
C THR A 169 -65.59 24.16 42.40
N ALA A 170 -65.91 24.62 41.19
CA ALA A 170 -65.21 25.74 40.56
C ALA A 170 -65.29 26.99 41.46
N ALA A 171 -64.16 27.68 41.62
CA ALA A 171 -64.06 28.82 42.52
C ALA A 171 -63.14 29.90 41.94
N ILE A 172 -63.57 31.16 42.07
CA ILE A 172 -62.75 32.33 41.73
C ILE A 172 -62.65 33.27 42.93
N GLU A 173 -61.57 34.04 42.95
CA GLU A 173 -61.41 35.17 43.86
C GLU A 173 -61.51 36.47 43.05
N VAL A 174 -62.27 37.43 43.56
CA VAL A 174 -62.36 38.78 43.02
C VAL A 174 -61.67 39.75 43.99
N ASN A 175 -60.58 40.35 43.53
CA ASN A 175 -59.83 41.35 44.27
C ASN A 175 -60.51 42.73 44.16
N LEU A 176 -61.15 43.14 45.24
CA LEU A 176 -61.79 44.44 45.44
C LEU A 176 -61.02 45.34 46.40
N SER A 177 -59.79 44.99 46.78
CA SER A 177 -58.95 45.86 47.62
C SER A 177 -58.79 47.29 47.07
N PRO A 178 -58.76 47.56 45.73
CA PRO A 178 -58.72 48.93 45.21
C PRO A 178 -60.01 49.72 45.47
N LEU A 179 -61.12 49.05 45.76
CA LEU A 179 -62.42 49.65 46.03
C LEU A 179 -62.81 49.61 47.51
N ARG A 180 -61.86 49.31 48.43
CA ARG A 180 -62.15 49.08 49.86
C ARG A 180 -63.06 50.12 50.53
N THR A 181 -62.88 51.40 50.22
CA THR A 181 -63.64 52.52 50.79
C THR A 181 -64.77 53.01 49.87
N CYS A 182 -65.00 52.35 48.74
CA CYS A 182 -66.05 52.72 47.80
C CYS A 182 -67.42 52.49 48.43
N GLN A 183 -68.29 53.50 48.34
CA GLN A 183 -69.68 53.46 48.79
C GLN A 183 -70.67 53.45 47.63
N ASP A 184 -70.19 53.53 46.38
CA ASP A 184 -71.00 53.55 45.17
C ASP A 184 -71.19 52.12 44.62
N GLN A 185 -72.43 51.63 44.71
CA GLN A 185 -72.80 50.30 44.25
C GLN A 185 -72.62 50.11 42.73
N GLU A 186 -72.81 51.17 41.92
CA GLU A 186 -72.70 51.09 40.45
C GLU A 186 -71.24 50.96 40.02
N VAL A 187 -70.31 51.58 40.76
CA VAL A 187 -68.87 51.40 40.55
C VAL A 187 -68.44 49.96 40.84
N VAL A 188 -68.96 49.35 41.92
CA VAL A 188 -68.68 47.94 42.26
C VAL A 188 -69.30 46.99 41.23
N ALA A 189 -70.55 47.23 40.79
CA ALA A 189 -71.20 46.46 39.75
C ALA A 189 -70.44 46.51 38.41
N ALA A 190 -70.05 47.71 37.97
CA ALA A 190 -69.25 47.92 36.77
C ALA A 190 -67.85 47.30 36.89
N PHE A 191 -67.29 47.25 38.11
CA PHE A 191 -66.06 46.54 38.35
C PHE A 191 -66.25 45.05 38.08
N LEU A 192 -67.20 44.36 38.72
CA LEU A 192 -67.46 42.91 38.60
C LEU A 192 -67.58 42.41 37.14
N ILE A 193 -68.14 43.22 36.25
CA ILE A 193 -68.29 42.87 34.82
C ILE A 193 -67.21 43.48 33.92
N GLY A 194 -66.34 44.34 34.46
CA GLY A 194 -65.36 45.13 33.72
C GLY A 194 -64.24 44.29 33.11
N THR A 195 -63.95 44.53 31.83
CA THR A 195 -62.94 43.84 31.01
C THR A 195 -61.59 44.58 30.98
N GLY A 196 -60.63 44.10 30.18
CA GLY A 196 -59.32 44.76 30.02
C GLY A 196 -58.50 44.73 31.32
N GLN A 197 -57.92 45.86 31.73
CA GLN A 197 -57.13 45.95 32.96
C GLN A 197 -57.90 45.52 34.22
N ARG A 198 -59.23 45.64 34.22
CA ARG A 198 -60.09 45.19 35.33
C ARG A 198 -60.30 43.67 35.38
N ALA A 199 -60.03 42.95 34.29
CA ALA A 199 -60.11 41.49 34.26
C ALA A 199 -59.04 40.82 35.15
N ALA A 200 -57.88 41.46 35.29
CA ALA A 200 -56.77 40.98 36.13
C ALA A 200 -57.09 40.97 37.65
N ALA A 201 -58.21 41.55 38.05
CA ALA A 201 -58.69 41.48 39.42
C ALA A 201 -59.36 40.14 39.78
N ARG A 202 -59.54 39.22 38.82
CA ARG A 202 -60.08 37.88 39.09
C ARG A 202 -59.03 36.82 38.87
N THR A 203 -59.04 35.83 39.74
CA THR A 203 -58.15 34.67 39.64
C THR A 203 -58.93 33.40 39.94
N TRP A 204 -58.67 32.32 39.19
CA TRP A 204 -59.16 31.00 39.55
C TRP A 204 -58.51 30.54 40.86
N LEU A 205 -59.33 30.22 41.85
CA LEU A 205 -58.88 29.52 43.06
C LEU A 205 -58.80 28.01 42.80
N TYR A 206 -59.77 27.50 42.05
CA TYR A 206 -59.82 26.13 41.56
C TYR A 206 -60.75 26.05 40.34
N SER A 207 -60.38 25.24 39.34
CA SER A 207 -61.22 25.02 38.16
C SER A 207 -61.11 23.56 37.71
N PRO A 208 -62.20 22.76 37.77
CA PRO A 208 -62.20 21.39 37.25
C PRO A 208 -61.75 21.30 35.79
N ALA A 209 -62.05 22.33 35.00
CA ALA A 209 -61.64 22.38 33.60
C ALA A 209 -60.13 22.59 33.44
N ILE A 210 -59.50 23.39 34.30
CA ILE A 210 -58.04 23.60 34.30
C ILE A 210 -57.35 22.30 34.73
N GLU A 211 -57.78 21.68 35.83
CA GLU A 211 -57.18 20.43 36.31
C GLU A 211 -57.25 19.32 35.27
N LYS A 212 -58.44 19.09 34.69
CA LYS A 212 -58.61 18.05 33.66
C LYS A 212 -57.76 18.33 32.41
N ALA A 213 -57.65 19.60 32.00
CA ALA A 213 -56.83 19.97 30.84
C ALA A 213 -55.34 19.83 31.13
N HIS A 214 -54.90 20.15 32.36
CA HIS A 214 -53.53 19.98 32.81
C HIS A 214 -53.12 18.50 32.84
N GLU A 215 -53.94 17.64 33.44
CA GLU A 215 -53.71 16.19 33.47
C GLU A 215 -53.66 15.60 32.05
N ALA A 216 -54.61 15.97 31.18
CA ALA A 216 -54.61 15.52 29.78
C ALA A 216 -53.36 15.99 29.01
N ALA A 217 -52.87 17.21 29.28
CA ALA A 217 -51.67 17.74 28.65
C ALA A 217 -50.40 16.98 29.08
N ILE A 218 -50.27 16.64 30.36
CA ILE A 218 -49.16 15.81 30.88
C ILE A 218 -49.17 14.44 30.20
N ILE A 219 -50.32 13.77 30.18
CA ILE A 219 -50.45 12.44 29.55
C ILE A 219 -50.11 12.50 28.06
N ALA A 220 -50.55 13.55 27.35
CA ALA A 220 -50.25 13.73 25.94
C ALA A 220 -48.75 13.98 25.69
N ARG A 221 -48.08 14.75 26.56
CA ARG A 221 -46.63 14.99 26.48
C ARG A 221 -45.84 13.71 26.73
N ASP A 222 -46.13 12.99 27.81
CA ASP A 222 -45.50 11.71 28.12
C ASP A 222 -45.65 10.70 26.98
N LYS A 223 -46.85 10.67 26.36
CA LYS A 223 -47.11 9.82 25.19
C LYS A 223 -46.24 10.25 24.00
N ALA A 224 -46.17 11.54 23.69
CA ALA A 224 -45.36 12.06 22.59
C ALA A 224 -43.86 11.80 22.81
N ASP A 225 -43.36 11.96 24.03
CA ASP A 225 -41.96 11.68 24.37
C ASP A 225 -41.63 10.18 24.23
N ARG A 226 -42.54 9.30 24.64
CA ARG A 226 -42.41 7.85 24.43
C ARG A 226 -42.45 7.48 22.95
N GLU A 227 -43.35 8.07 22.17
CA GLU A 227 -43.44 7.85 20.73
C GLU A 227 -42.16 8.33 20.01
N LYS A 228 -41.64 9.50 20.38
CA LYS A 228 -40.36 10.01 19.87
C LYS A 228 -39.20 9.10 20.25
N ALA A 229 -39.09 8.70 21.52
CA ALA A 229 -38.04 7.78 21.97
C ALA A 229 -38.12 6.42 21.27
N ALA A 230 -39.33 5.90 21.02
CA ALA A 230 -39.54 4.67 20.26
C ALA A 230 -39.13 4.83 18.79
N ALA A 231 -39.46 5.96 18.15
CA ALA A 231 -39.03 6.27 16.79
C ALA A 231 -37.51 6.42 16.67
N ASP A 232 -36.87 7.12 17.62
CA ASP A 232 -35.41 7.27 17.68
C ASP A 232 -34.70 5.92 17.89
N ALA A 233 -35.27 5.06 18.75
CA ALA A 233 -34.77 3.71 18.97
C ALA A 233 -34.91 2.82 17.74
N LEU A 234 -36.05 2.89 17.03
CA LEU A 234 -36.28 2.19 15.77
C LEU A 234 -35.28 2.64 14.71
N ALA A 235 -35.11 3.94 14.51
CA ALA A 235 -34.15 4.49 13.56
C ALA A 235 -32.69 4.10 13.92
N ALA A 236 -32.36 4.00 15.21
CA ALA A 236 -31.06 3.51 15.66
C ALA A 236 -30.86 2.01 15.34
N GLU A 237 -31.90 1.19 15.51
CA GLU A 237 -31.83 -0.23 15.15
C GLU A 237 -31.76 -0.45 13.64
N GLU A 238 -32.51 0.33 12.84
CA GLU A 238 -32.41 0.31 11.39
C GLU A 238 -31.00 0.67 10.90
N ARG A 239 -30.37 1.72 11.48
CA ARG A 239 -28.97 2.06 11.19
C ARG A 239 -28.02 0.92 11.56
N ARG A 240 -28.16 0.32 12.74
CA ARG A 240 -27.36 -0.85 13.16
C ARG A 240 -27.54 -2.03 12.21
N ASN A 241 -28.76 -2.31 11.76
CA ASN A 241 -29.06 -3.38 10.81
C ASN A 241 -28.49 -3.09 9.42
N ALA A 242 -28.57 -1.86 8.92
CA ALA A 242 -27.92 -1.46 7.68
C ALA A 242 -26.39 -1.64 7.77
N THR A 243 -25.79 -1.33 8.91
CA THR A 243 -24.36 -1.55 9.16
C THR A 243 -24.01 -3.05 9.26
N ARG A 244 -24.87 -3.88 9.86
CA ARG A 244 -24.72 -5.36 9.82
C ARG A 244 -24.70 -5.89 8.40
N VAL A 245 -25.66 -5.46 7.58
CA VAL A 245 -25.75 -5.84 6.17
C VAL A 245 -24.48 -5.41 5.43
N PHE A 246 -24.06 -4.15 5.58
CA PHE A 246 -22.83 -3.65 4.97
C PHE A 246 -21.59 -4.47 5.35
N VAL A 247 -21.40 -4.79 6.65
CA VAL A 247 -20.24 -5.59 7.10
C VAL A 247 -20.29 -7.03 6.55
N ARG A 248 -21.47 -7.64 6.49
CA ARG A 248 -21.65 -8.96 5.87
C ARG A 248 -21.30 -8.90 4.39
N ASP A 249 -21.85 -7.93 3.65
CA ASP A 249 -21.63 -7.80 2.22
C ASP A 249 -20.13 -7.59 1.91
N LEU A 250 -19.40 -6.87 2.78
CA LEU A 250 -17.93 -6.75 2.70
C LEU A 250 -17.19 -8.08 2.89
N ALA A 251 -17.71 -8.99 3.72
CA ALA A 251 -17.11 -10.31 3.96
C ALA A 251 -17.42 -11.31 2.85
N GLU A 252 -18.51 -11.10 2.11
CA GLU A 252 -18.97 -11.93 1.00
C GLU A 252 -18.57 -11.36 -0.38
N LEU A 253 -17.71 -10.33 -0.41
CA LEU A 253 -17.23 -9.75 -1.67
C LEU A 253 -16.56 -10.82 -2.53
N PRO A 254 -16.99 -10.99 -3.80
CA PRO A 254 -16.30 -11.87 -4.72
C PRO A 254 -14.90 -11.32 -5.01
N ALA A 255 -13.95 -12.21 -5.26
CA ALA A 255 -12.62 -11.81 -5.69
C ALA A 255 -12.70 -11.15 -7.07
N GLY A 256 -12.43 -9.84 -7.13
CA GLY A 256 -12.22 -9.13 -8.38
C GLY A 256 -10.88 -9.48 -9.02
N GLU A 257 -10.68 -9.00 -10.25
CA GLU A 257 -9.40 -9.16 -10.96
C GLU A 257 -8.30 -8.35 -10.29
N GLY A 258 -7.24 -9.03 -9.85
CA GLY A 258 -6.04 -8.39 -9.33
C GLY A 258 -5.02 -8.05 -10.42
N SER A 259 -3.94 -7.37 -10.04
CA SER A 259 -2.84 -7.07 -10.95
C SER A 259 -1.88 -8.25 -11.09
N ASP A 260 -1.87 -8.85 -12.28
CA ASP A 260 -0.87 -9.86 -12.65
C ASP A 260 0.53 -9.26 -12.78
N HIS A 261 0.62 -7.95 -13.07
CA HIS A 261 1.89 -7.24 -13.16
C HIS A 261 2.64 -7.24 -11.82
N ASP A 262 1.93 -6.96 -10.72
CA ASP A 262 2.52 -6.93 -9.38
C ASP A 262 3.00 -8.33 -8.95
N LEU A 263 2.19 -9.37 -9.18
CA LEU A 263 2.58 -10.75 -8.90
C LEU A 263 3.76 -11.22 -9.77
N ALA A 264 3.77 -10.85 -11.06
CA ALA A 264 4.89 -11.17 -11.94
C ALA A 264 6.20 -10.52 -11.47
N ALA A 265 6.15 -9.28 -10.96
CA ALA A 265 7.31 -8.62 -10.39
C ALA A 265 7.83 -9.36 -9.13
N VAL A 266 6.93 -9.75 -8.22
CA VAL A 266 7.29 -10.56 -7.05
C VAL A 266 7.91 -11.91 -7.46
N ARG A 267 7.33 -12.58 -8.46
CA ARG A 267 7.86 -13.85 -9.01
C ARG A 267 9.27 -13.71 -9.57
N ARG A 268 9.60 -12.59 -10.23
CA ARG A 268 10.96 -12.33 -10.75
C ARG A 268 12.03 -12.23 -9.68
N HIS A 269 11.65 -12.02 -8.42
CA HIS A 269 12.55 -12.02 -7.27
C HIS A 269 12.46 -13.31 -6.43
N ASP A 270 11.70 -14.29 -6.92
CA ASP A 270 11.38 -15.55 -6.23
C ASP A 270 10.89 -15.34 -4.79
N ALA A 271 9.91 -14.44 -4.67
CA ALA A 271 9.40 -13.93 -3.40
C ALA A 271 7.88 -14.16 -3.25
N LEU A 272 7.29 -15.08 -4.03
CA LEU A 272 5.84 -15.35 -3.95
C LEU A 272 5.42 -15.85 -2.56
N ASP A 273 6.31 -16.60 -1.90
CA ASP A 273 6.11 -17.09 -0.54
C ASP A 273 5.94 -15.95 0.50
N LEU A 274 6.45 -14.75 0.21
CA LEU A 274 6.30 -13.57 1.06
C LEU A 274 4.93 -12.92 0.95
N VAL A 275 4.21 -13.13 -0.16
CA VAL A 275 2.85 -12.59 -0.37
C VAL A 275 1.77 -13.66 -0.17
N GLU A 276 2.17 -14.94 -0.17
CA GLU A 276 1.32 -16.13 -0.01
C GLU A 276 1.27 -16.68 1.44
N PRO A 277 0.27 -17.54 1.77
CA PRO A 277 -0.98 -17.74 1.02
C PRO A 277 -1.81 -16.46 1.02
N GLY A 278 -2.73 -16.32 0.08
CA GLY A 278 -3.52 -15.10 -0.04
C GLY A 278 -4.65 -15.22 -1.05
N ASP A 279 -5.29 -16.39 -1.08
CA ASP A 279 -6.41 -16.65 -1.98
C ASP A 279 -7.74 -16.11 -1.44
N GLU A 280 -7.80 -15.87 -0.13
CA GLU A 280 -8.93 -15.25 0.54
C GLU A 280 -9.06 -13.75 0.18
N VAL A 281 -10.30 -13.26 0.17
CA VAL A 281 -10.61 -11.82 0.11
C VAL A 281 -10.89 -11.36 1.53
N LEU A 282 -10.07 -10.44 2.04
CA LEU A 282 -10.28 -9.89 3.38
C LEU A 282 -11.33 -8.77 3.35
N PRO A 283 -12.18 -8.64 4.39
CA PRO A 283 -13.21 -7.62 4.44
C PRO A 283 -12.66 -6.22 4.16
N GLY A 284 -13.24 -5.57 3.16
CA GLY A 284 -12.84 -4.24 2.73
C GLY A 284 -11.78 -4.17 1.62
N PHE A 285 -11.29 -5.30 1.13
CA PHE A 285 -10.56 -5.38 -0.13
C PHE A 285 -11.43 -5.95 -1.25
N THR A 286 -11.15 -5.56 -2.49
CA THR A 286 -11.88 -5.99 -3.69
C THR A 286 -11.19 -7.11 -4.46
N VAL A 287 -10.00 -7.53 -4.02
CA VAL A 287 -9.17 -8.58 -4.66
C VAL A 287 -8.63 -9.53 -3.60
N ALA A 288 -8.22 -10.73 -4.02
CA ALA A 288 -7.60 -11.69 -3.13
C ALA A 288 -6.30 -11.13 -2.50
N THR A 289 -6.02 -11.55 -1.27
CA THR A 289 -4.98 -11.00 -0.41
C THR A 289 -3.60 -10.92 -1.07
N ARG A 290 -3.23 -11.94 -1.84
CA ARG A 290 -1.96 -12.01 -2.56
C ARG A 290 -1.74 -10.82 -3.50
N HIS A 291 -2.80 -10.27 -4.10
CA HIS A 291 -2.67 -9.19 -5.09
C HIS A 291 -2.38 -7.84 -4.44
N TRP A 292 -3.07 -7.48 -3.36
CA TRP A 292 -2.77 -6.22 -2.68
C TRP A 292 -1.44 -6.29 -1.91
N ARG A 293 -1.08 -7.46 -1.36
CA ARG A 293 0.27 -7.69 -0.81
C ARG A 293 1.35 -7.56 -1.88
N ALA A 294 1.14 -8.13 -3.06
CA ALA A 294 2.05 -8.00 -4.19
C ALA A 294 2.20 -6.54 -4.66
N ALA A 295 1.16 -5.71 -4.57
CA ALA A 295 1.29 -4.30 -4.90
C ALA A 295 2.16 -3.53 -3.88
N ILE A 296 2.04 -3.83 -2.58
CA ILE A 296 2.98 -3.31 -1.57
C ILE A 296 4.39 -3.84 -1.84
N PHE A 297 4.51 -5.11 -2.20
CA PHE A 297 5.83 -5.68 -2.45
C PHE A 297 6.48 -5.08 -3.70
N ASN A 298 5.75 -4.95 -4.80
CA ASN A 298 6.27 -4.42 -6.05
C ASN A 298 6.58 -2.92 -5.97
N GLN A 299 5.62 -2.11 -5.47
CA GLN A 299 5.72 -0.66 -5.60
C GLN A 299 6.67 -0.03 -4.57
N PRO A 300 6.47 -0.17 -3.25
CA PRO A 300 7.42 0.38 -2.28
C PRO A 300 8.59 -0.56 -1.88
N VAL A 301 8.43 -1.89 -1.87
CA VAL A 301 9.52 -2.78 -1.40
C VAL A 301 10.57 -3.02 -2.49
N LEU A 302 10.19 -3.58 -3.65
CA LEU A 302 11.12 -3.91 -4.73
C LEU A 302 11.72 -2.68 -5.41
N ARG A 303 11.03 -1.54 -5.39
CA ARG A 303 11.56 -0.28 -5.93
C ARG A 303 12.82 0.20 -5.20
N GLN A 304 13.06 -0.23 -3.96
CA GLN A 304 14.32 0.05 -3.25
C GLN A 304 15.52 -0.66 -3.85
N MET A 305 15.30 -1.74 -4.63
CA MET A 305 16.35 -2.44 -5.35
C MET A 305 16.72 -1.75 -6.67
N ASP A 306 15.99 -0.70 -7.08
CA ASP A 306 16.26 0.02 -8.32
C ASP A 306 17.44 0.99 -8.15
N VAL A 307 18.54 0.64 -8.82
CA VAL A 307 19.82 1.35 -8.77
C VAL A 307 19.73 2.74 -9.38
N GLN A 308 18.75 3.01 -10.26
CA GLN A 308 18.56 4.31 -10.90
C GLN A 308 18.16 5.41 -9.92
N TRP A 309 17.63 5.05 -8.76
CA TRP A 309 17.19 5.98 -7.72
C TRP A 309 18.17 6.03 -6.53
N GLY A 310 19.45 5.69 -6.73
CA GLY A 310 20.46 5.80 -5.68
C GLY A 310 20.30 4.83 -4.50
N GLY A 311 19.46 3.80 -4.66
CA GLY A 311 19.40 2.61 -3.82
C GLY A 311 19.50 2.84 -2.31
N GLN A 312 18.52 3.52 -1.69
CA GLN A 312 18.08 3.38 -0.28
C GLN A 312 16.90 4.36 -0.03
N HIS A 313 15.77 4.14 -0.71
CA HIS A 313 14.56 4.93 -0.45
C HIS A 313 13.64 4.19 0.51
N ALA A 314 13.81 4.42 1.80
CA ALA A 314 12.81 4.00 2.77
C ALA A 314 11.42 4.52 2.34
N PHE A 315 10.39 3.70 2.51
CA PHE A 315 9.01 4.09 2.24
C PHE A 315 8.23 4.27 3.53
N THR A 316 7.25 5.15 3.49
CA THR A 316 6.35 5.41 4.61
C THR A 316 5.15 4.47 4.58
N PHE A 317 4.49 4.32 5.73
CA PHE A 317 3.22 3.61 5.80
C PHE A 317 2.14 4.18 4.83
N TYR A 318 2.18 5.50 4.58
CA TYR A 318 1.28 6.15 3.63
C TYR A 318 1.51 5.66 2.19
N GLU A 319 2.76 5.46 1.77
CA GLU A 319 3.08 4.95 0.44
C GLU A 319 2.61 3.50 0.27
N ALA A 320 2.68 2.68 1.32
CA ALA A 320 2.10 1.34 1.31
C ALA A 320 0.57 1.37 1.15
N LEU A 321 -0.12 2.27 1.88
CA LEU A 321 -1.57 2.47 1.70
C LEU A 321 -1.92 2.97 0.30
N ARG A 322 -1.12 3.89 -0.26
CA ARG A 322 -1.33 4.40 -1.62
C ARG A 322 -1.20 3.28 -2.66
N ALA A 323 -0.23 2.37 -2.49
CA ALA A 323 -0.03 1.24 -3.40
C ALA A 323 -1.25 0.32 -3.49
N VAL A 324 -2.01 0.20 -2.39
CA VAL A 324 -3.21 -0.65 -2.32
C VAL A 324 -4.53 0.09 -2.44
N ALA A 325 -4.54 1.42 -2.51
CA ALA A 325 -5.77 2.22 -2.46
C ALA A 325 -6.80 1.79 -3.52
N ARG A 326 -6.34 1.39 -4.72
CA ARG A 326 -7.21 0.89 -5.80
C ARG A 326 -7.92 -0.44 -5.49
N TYR A 327 -7.44 -1.18 -4.50
CA TYR A 327 -7.99 -2.46 -4.07
C TYR A 327 -8.83 -2.36 -2.80
N ILE A 328 -8.93 -1.18 -2.20
CA ILE A 328 -9.75 -0.95 -1.02
C ILE A 328 -11.16 -0.58 -1.48
N HIS A 329 -12.17 -1.17 -0.83
CA HIS A 329 -13.57 -0.81 -1.08
C HIS A 329 -13.76 0.71 -0.89
N PRO A 330 -14.45 1.43 -1.81
CA PRO A 330 -14.53 2.89 -1.79
C PRO A 330 -15.01 3.47 -0.45
N ASP A 331 -16.02 2.85 0.15
CA ASP A 331 -16.58 3.28 1.45
C ASP A 331 -15.63 3.10 2.64
N LEU A 332 -14.48 2.43 2.43
CA LEU A 332 -13.46 2.20 3.45
C LEU A 332 -12.16 2.98 3.22
N LEU A 333 -12.06 3.76 2.13
CA LEU A 333 -10.88 4.59 1.86
C LEU A 333 -10.73 5.73 2.87
N ASN A 334 -11.82 6.42 3.20
CA ASN A 334 -11.83 7.60 4.08
C ASN A 334 -12.99 7.53 5.10
N VAL A 335 -12.91 6.58 6.04
CA VAL A 335 -13.94 6.37 7.05
C VAL A 335 -13.80 7.36 8.22
N SER A 336 -14.88 8.05 8.58
CA SER A 336 -14.92 8.90 9.78
C SER A 336 -14.86 8.09 11.08
N GLU A 337 -14.36 8.68 12.17
CA GLU A 337 -14.30 8.01 13.49
C GLU A 337 -15.69 7.62 14.02
N ALA A 338 -16.74 8.33 13.63
CA ALA A 338 -18.12 7.96 13.95
C ALA A 338 -18.51 6.65 13.24
N ARG A 339 -18.22 6.54 11.93
CA ARG A 339 -18.54 5.34 11.14
C ARG A 339 -17.69 4.14 11.54
N LYS A 340 -16.42 4.34 11.92
CA LYS A 340 -15.57 3.27 12.47
C LYS A 340 -16.16 2.69 13.75
N ARG A 341 -16.60 3.54 14.69
CA ARG A 341 -17.26 3.11 15.93
C ARG A 341 -18.53 2.32 15.65
N GLU A 342 -19.36 2.79 14.72
CA GLU A 342 -20.58 2.09 14.32
C GLU A 342 -20.32 0.68 13.76
N ILE A 343 -19.31 0.54 12.89
CA ILE A 343 -18.90 -0.77 12.36
C ILE A 343 -18.40 -1.68 13.49
N LEU A 344 -17.59 -1.15 14.41
CA LEU A 344 -17.02 -1.91 15.53
C LEU A 344 -18.06 -2.29 16.60
N GLU A 345 -19.11 -1.49 16.80
CA GLU A 345 -20.24 -1.85 17.67
C GLU A 345 -20.97 -3.10 17.16
N VAL A 346 -21.09 -3.22 15.83
CA VAL A 346 -21.76 -4.34 15.17
C VAL A 346 -20.83 -5.54 14.98
N ALA A 347 -19.55 -5.29 14.69
CA ALA A 347 -18.54 -6.29 14.42
C ALA A 347 -17.22 -5.94 15.14
N PRO A 348 -17.09 -6.26 16.45
CA PRO A 348 -15.93 -5.88 17.25
C PRO A 348 -14.58 -6.41 16.73
N GLY A 349 -14.60 -7.52 16.00
CA GLY A 349 -13.41 -8.13 15.39
C GLY A 349 -13.09 -7.61 13.98
N PHE A 350 -13.82 -6.63 13.45
CA PHE A 350 -13.58 -6.11 12.11
C PHE A 350 -12.24 -5.39 12.02
N VAL A 351 -11.35 -5.85 11.14
CA VAL A 351 -10.06 -5.22 10.88
C VAL A 351 -10.18 -4.37 9.62
N PHE A 352 -9.95 -3.07 9.75
CA PHE A 352 -9.96 -2.17 8.59
C PHE A 352 -8.76 -2.43 7.67
N PRO A 353 -8.84 -2.09 6.37
CA PRO A 353 -7.75 -2.26 5.40
C PRO A 353 -6.40 -1.73 5.89
N ARG A 354 -6.42 -0.58 6.59
CA ARG A 354 -5.23 -0.02 7.25
C ARG A 354 -4.56 -1.01 8.23
N GLY A 355 -5.34 -1.70 9.04
CA GLY A 355 -4.83 -2.72 9.97
C GLY A 355 -4.25 -3.93 9.26
N HIS A 356 -4.89 -4.40 8.19
CA HIS A 356 -4.37 -5.51 7.37
C HIS A 356 -3.03 -5.17 6.70
N VAL A 357 -2.89 -3.94 6.18
CA VAL A 357 -1.62 -3.44 5.63
C VAL A 357 -0.54 -3.36 6.72
N SER A 358 -0.87 -2.88 7.93
CA SER A 358 0.06 -2.87 9.07
C SER A 358 0.54 -4.28 9.40
N ASN A 359 -0.39 -5.23 9.57
CA ASN A 359 -0.06 -6.62 9.89
C ASN A 359 0.85 -7.26 8.82
N PHE A 360 0.66 -6.92 7.55
CA PHE A 360 1.53 -7.40 6.49
C PHE A 360 2.94 -6.82 6.57
N ILE A 361 3.07 -5.51 6.81
CA ILE A 361 4.38 -4.88 7.03
C ILE A 361 5.06 -5.48 8.27
N ASP A 362 4.32 -5.67 9.36
CA ASP A 362 4.85 -6.28 10.58
C ASP A 362 5.30 -7.73 10.35
N ARG A 363 4.62 -8.50 9.48
CA ARG A 363 5.08 -9.82 9.01
C ARG A 363 6.42 -9.73 8.27
N LEU A 364 6.59 -8.76 7.38
CA LEU A 364 7.85 -8.56 6.65
C LEU A 364 9.00 -8.12 7.57
N LEU A 365 8.71 -7.31 8.60
CA LEU A 365 9.66 -6.97 9.66
C LEU A 365 10.05 -8.22 10.47
N ALA A 366 9.08 -9.05 10.87
CA ALA A 366 9.34 -10.27 11.63
C ALA A 366 10.14 -11.32 10.84
N MET A 367 10.06 -11.29 9.51
CA MET A 367 10.83 -12.14 8.59
C MET A 367 12.22 -11.57 8.25
N ASP A 368 12.61 -10.43 8.83
CA ASP A 368 13.86 -9.72 8.50
C ASP A 368 13.99 -9.46 6.98
N ILE A 369 12.87 -9.12 6.33
CA ILE A 369 12.85 -8.60 4.96
C ILE A 369 12.94 -7.08 4.99
N LEU A 370 12.23 -6.46 5.93
CA LEU A 370 12.24 -5.03 6.18
C LEU A 370 12.83 -4.72 7.56
N GLU A 371 13.29 -3.49 7.72
CA GLU A 371 13.64 -2.89 9.01
C GLU A 371 13.06 -1.47 9.12
N ARG A 372 12.92 -0.97 10.35
CA ARG A 372 12.47 0.40 10.61
C ARG A 372 13.67 1.34 10.54
N THR A 373 13.50 2.51 9.93
CA THR A 373 14.54 3.54 9.94
C THR A 373 14.56 4.31 11.26
N TYR A 374 15.66 5.04 11.52
CA TYR A 374 15.84 5.86 12.72
C TYR A 374 14.79 6.99 12.86
N TRP A 375 14.16 7.40 11.75
CA TRP A 375 13.10 8.41 11.73
C TRP A 375 11.76 7.67 11.67
N GLY A 376 11.20 7.41 12.85
CA GLY A 376 10.01 6.57 13.05
C GLY A 376 8.90 6.82 12.04
N ASP A 377 8.36 5.72 11.51
CA ASP A 377 7.31 5.57 10.48
C ASP A 377 7.76 5.33 9.03
N SER A 378 9.06 5.12 8.80
CA SER A 378 9.57 4.63 7.50
C SER A 378 10.20 3.25 7.61
N PHE A 379 10.13 2.50 6.51
CA PHE A 379 10.58 1.12 6.37
C PHE A 379 11.54 1.00 5.19
N GLN A 380 12.61 0.23 5.36
CA GLN A 380 13.55 -0.07 4.28
C GLN A 380 13.86 -1.57 4.23
N LEU A 381 14.39 -2.06 3.12
CA LEU A 381 14.92 -3.42 3.04
C LEU A 381 16.05 -3.59 4.06
N SER A 382 16.00 -4.64 4.87
CA SER A 382 17.12 -5.00 5.74
C SER A 382 18.25 -5.63 4.91
N PRO A 383 19.50 -5.72 5.42
CA PRO A 383 20.59 -6.41 4.73
C PRO A 383 20.25 -7.86 4.33
N SER A 384 19.52 -8.57 5.19
CA SER A 384 19.02 -9.93 4.92
C SER A 384 17.98 -9.93 3.80
N GLY A 385 17.04 -8.98 3.84
CA GLY A 385 16.04 -8.78 2.79
C GLY A 385 16.67 -8.49 1.42
N VAL A 386 17.64 -7.57 1.35
CA VAL A 386 18.40 -7.27 0.12
C VAL A 386 19.09 -8.53 -0.41
N THR A 387 19.80 -9.25 0.46
CA THR A 387 20.53 -10.47 0.08
C THR A 387 19.58 -11.55 -0.44
N ARG A 388 18.46 -11.78 0.24
CA ARG A 388 17.45 -12.77 -0.14
C ARG A 388 16.84 -12.46 -1.51
N LEU A 389 16.40 -11.21 -1.72
CA LEU A 389 15.75 -10.82 -2.97
C LEU A 389 16.71 -10.75 -4.15
N ALA A 390 17.97 -10.34 -3.92
CA ALA A 390 19.01 -10.35 -4.95
C ALA A 390 19.37 -11.79 -5.34
N ARG A 391 19.47 -12.70 -4.37
CA ARG A 391 19.73 -14.12 -4.62
C ARG A 391 18.58 -14.78 -5.39
N GLY A 392 17.34 -14.56 -4.95
CA GLY A 392 16.14 -15.06 -5.63
C GLY A 392 16.02 -14.53 -7.06
N LYS A 393 16.24 -13.22 -7.26
CA LYS A 393 16.31 -12.65 -8.62
C LYS A 393 17.41 -13.28 -9.47
N GLY A 394 18.61 -13.43 -8.92
CA GLY A 394 19.73 -14.07 -9.62
C GLY A 394 19.41 -15.51 -10.04
N ARG A 395 18.73 -16.27 -9.19
CA ARG A 395 18.24 -17.64 -9.49
C ARG A 395 17.25 -17.63 -10.66
N ILE A 396 16.21 -16.78 -10.62
CA ILE A 396 15.21 -16.67 -11.70
C ILE A 396 15.85 -16.23 -13.01
N ASP A 397 16.65 -15.16 -13.00
CA ASP A 397 17.30 -14.64 -14.20
C ASP A 397 18.21 -15.72 -14.84
N ARG A 398 18.93 -16.52 -14.02
CA ARG A 398 19.75 -17.65 -14.48
C ARG A 398 18.90 -18.76 -15.11
N MET A 399 17.84 -19.18 -14.42
CA MET A 399 16.89 -20.19 -14.91
C MET A 399 16.24 -19.77 -16.23
N GLU A 400 15.78 -18.53 -16.35
CA GLU A 400 15.18 -18.00 -17.58
C GLU A 400 16.17 -17.98 -18.73
N ARG A 401 17.43 -17.55 -18.51
CA ARG A 401 18.47 -17.60 -19.54
C ARG A 401 18.75 -19.02 -20.03
N ALA A 402 18.90 -19.97 -19.11
CA ALA A 402 19.12 -21.37 -19.47
C ALA A 402 17.93 -21.94 -20.25
N ALA A 403 16.69 -21.71 -19.78
CA ALA A 403 15.48 -22.13 -20.47
C ALA A 403 15.40 -21.53 -21.90
N GLN A 404 15.72 -20.25 -22.06
CA GLN A 404 15.74 -19.60 -23.38
C GLN A 404 16.81 -20.21 -24.30
N LEU A 405 18.03 -20.46 -23.80
CA LEU A 405 19.10 -21.12 -24.56
C LEU A 405 18.68 -22.52 -25.00
N VAL A 406 18.19 -23.35 -24.08
CA VAL A 406 17.74 -24.72 -24.37
C VAL A 406 16.61 -24.72 -25.39
N ARG A 407 15.62 -23.83 -25.25
CA ARG A 407 14.53 -23.72 -26.24
C ARG A 407 15.05 -23.36 -27.64
N ARG A 408 16.03 -22.46 -27.75
CA ARG A 408 16.67 -22.14 -29.04
C ARG A 408 17.44 -23.33 -29.61
N ILE A 409 18.21 -24.02 -28.77
CA ILE A 409 18.99 -25.21 -29.16
C ILE A 409 18.05 -26.29 -29.70
N VAL A 410 17.00 -26.64 -28.95
CA VAL A 410 16.04 -27.68 -29.34
C VAL A 410 15.28 -27.29 -30.61
N ALA A 411 14.89 -26.02 -30.77
CA ALA A 411 14.22 -25.55 -31.98
C ALA A 411 15.07 -25.66 -33.26
N ALA A 412 16.40 -25.72 -33.14
CA ALA A 412 17.32 -25.87 -34.27
C ALA A 412 17.59 -27.35 -34.63
N ILE A 413 17.11 -28.32 -33.84
CA ILE A 413 17.29 -29.75 -34.08
C ILE A 413 16.06 -30.28 -34.86
N PRO A 414 16.22 -31.18 -35.85
CA PRO A 414 15.09 -31.76 -36.56
C PRO A 414 14.07 -32.41 -35.61
N ALA A 415 12.78 -32.12 -35.80
CA ALA A 415 11.72 -32.59 -34.91
C ALA A 415 11.71 -34.12 -34.70
N ALA A 416 12.13 -34.89 -35.70
CA ALA A 416 12.25 -36.34 -35.59
C ALA A 416 13.27 -36.81 -34.54
N GLU A 417 14.32 -36.01 -34.29
CA GLU A 417 15.42 -36.25 -33.34
C GLU A 417 15.08 -35.76 -31.91
N CYS A 418 14.07 -34.90 -31.75
CA CYS A 418 13.65 -34.35 -30.44
C CYS A 418 12.34 -34.94 -29.90
N ARG A 419 11.75 -35.97 -30.54
CA ARG A 419 10.41 -36.47 -30.20
C ARG A 419 10.23 -36.86 -28.73
N ASP A 420 11.27 -37.40 -28.10
CA ASP A 420 11.24 -37.89 -26.72
C ASP A 420 11.81 -36.87 -25.72
N PHE A 421 12.12 -35.65 -26.17
CA PHE A 421 12.71 -34.60 -25.33
C PHE A 421 11.68 -33.53 -24.98
N ASP A 422 11.50 -33.30 -23.68
CA ASP A 422 10.68 -32.21 -23.15
C ASP A 422 11.54 -31.22 -22.34
N VAL A 423 11.43 -29.94 -22.68
CA VAL A 423 12.25 -28.87 -22.09
C VAL A 423 11.92 -28.69 -20.61
N GLU A 424 10.65 -28.73 -20.23
CA GLU A 424 10.24 -28.50 -18.83
C GLU A 424 10.69 -29.66 -17.93
N THR A 425 10.59 -30.88 -18.44
CA THR A 425 11.11 -32.08 -17.78
C THR A 425 12.63 -31.98 -17.59
N TRP A 426 13.37 -31.49 -18.59
CA TRP A 426 14.82 -31.27 -18.47
C TRP A 426 15.15 -30.18 -17.43
N LEU A 427 14.43 -29.06 -17.44
CA LEU A 427 14.63 -27.96 -16.47
C LEU A 427 14.38 -28.41 -15.02
N ALA A 428 13.50 -29.40 -14.81
CA ALA A 428 13.17 -29.96 -13.50
C ALA A 428 14.11 -31.11 -13.06
N ALA A 429 14.89 -31.69 -13.97
CA ALA A 429 15.75 -32.84 -13.71
C ALA A 429 17.17 -32.45 -13.24
N PRO A 430 17.92 -33.39 -12.65
CA PRO A 430 19.38 -33.29 -12.54
C PRO A 430 20.01 -33.12 -13.92
N VAL A 431 20.99 -32.23 -14.03
CA VAL A 431 21.68 -31.97 -15.30
C VAL A 431 22.73 -33.05 -15.52
N ALA A 432 22.76 -33.68 -16.70
CA ALA A 432 23.75 -34.72 -16.98
C ALA A 432 25.18 -34.18 -16.83
N GLY A 433 26.02 -34.88 -16.08
CA GLY A 433 27.37 -34.45 -15.71
C GLY A 433 27.45 -33.68 -14.39
N HIS A 434 26.32 -33.42 -13.72
CA HIS A 434 26.25 -32.76 -12.42
C HIS A 434 25.35 -33.55 -11.45
N GLU A 435 25.68 -33.53 -10.15
CA GLU A 435 24.94 -34.29 -9.12
C GLU A 435 23.60 -33.63 -8.75
N ASP A 436 23.48 -32.32 -8.96
CA ASP A 436 22.34 -31.50 -8.52
C ASP A 436 21.37 -31.13 -9.64
N ARG A 437 20.14 -30.76 -9.24
CA ARG A 437 19.13 -30.17 -10.13
C ARG A 437 19.54 -28.77 -10.59
N LEU A 438 19.13 -28.40 -11.81
CA LEU A 438 19.44 -27.10 -12.41
C LEU A 438 19.06 -25.92 -11.49
N MET A 439 17.93 -26.00 -10.81
CA MET A 439 17.47 -24.97 -9.86
C MET A 439 18.43 -24.79 -8.66
N VAL A 440 18.99 -25.87 -8.14
CA VAL A 440 19.95 -25.83 -7.02
C VAL A 440 21.27 -25.20 -7.48
N LEU A 441 21.73 -25.56 -8.68
CA LEU A 441 22.91 -24.96 -9.30
C LEU A 441 22.71 -23.48 -9.60
N ALA A 442 21.52 -23.10 -10.11
CA ALA A 442 21.12 -21.73 -10.32
C ALA A 442 21.05 -20.94 -9.00
N GLU A 443 20.70 -21.58 -7.89
CA GLU A 443 20.69 -20.92 -6.58
C GLU A 443 22.10 -20.61 -6.06
N ALA A 444 23.03 -21.55 -6.25
CA ALA A 444 24.41 -21.39 -5.82
C ALA A 444 25.20 -20.40 -6.70
N GLY A 445 24.89 -20.35 -8.00
CA GLY A 445 25.64 -19.54 -8.97
C GLY A 445 27.13 -19.84 -8.98
N ASN A 446 27.50 -21.07 -8.63
CA ASN A 446 28.87 -21.52 -8.43
C ASN A 446 29.53 -21.90 -9.77
N ARG A 447 30.74 -22.47 -9.71
CA ARG A 447 31.48 -22.90 -10.89
C ARG A 447 30.69 -23.90 -11.76
N ALA A 448 29.94 -24.81 -11.15
CA ALA A 448 29.12 -25.76 -11.89
C ALA A 448 28.03 -25.06 -12.73
N TRP A 449 27.42 -23.98 -12.23
CA TRP A 449 26.51 -23.17 -13.04
C TRP A 449 27.21 -22.53 -14.24
N LEU A 450 28.40 -21.95 -14.03
CA LEU A 450 29.18 -21.32 -15.11
C LEU A 450 29.59 -22.34 -16.17
N ASP A 451 29.93 -23.57 -15.76
CA ASP A 451 30.27 -24.66 -16.67
C ASP A 451 29.06 -25.07 -17.53
N ILE A 452 27.86 -25.12 -16.95
CA ILE A 452 26.60 -25.37 -17.70
C ILE A 452 26.33 -24.23 -18.69
N GLU A 453 26.41 -22.97 -18.27
CA GLU A 453 26.15 -21.80 -19.13
C GLU A 453 27.16 -21.73 -20.30
N ALA A 454 28.43 -22.03 -20.03
CA ALA A 454 29.47 -22.14 -21.05
C ALA A 454 29.20 -23.30 -22.02
N THR A 455 28.76 -24.45 -21.52
CA THR A 455 28.45 -25.62 -22.35
C THR A 455 27.23 -25.37 -23.24
N LEU A 456 26.15 -24.77 -22.71
CA LEU A 456 24.99 -24.35 -23.51
C LEU A 456 25.38 -23.36 -24.61
N THR A 457 26.26 -22.41 -24.30
CA THR A 457 26.79 -21.44 -25.28
C THR A 457 27.63 -22.15 -26.36
N ALA A 458 28.45 -23.12 -25.98
CA ALA A 458 29.26 -23.92 -26.91
C ALA A 458 28.37 -24.78 -27.82
N ILE A 459 27.28 -25.35 -27.31
CA ILE A 459 26.29 -26.08 -28.11
C ILE A 459 25.62 -25.16 -29.13
N GLU A 460 25.22 -23.95 -28.74
CA GLU A 460 24.65 -22.98 -29.67
C GLU A 460 25.67 -22.56 -30.76
N ALA A 461 26.95 -22.46 -30.42
CA ALA A 461 28.02 -22.21 -31.39
C ALA A 461 28.28 -23.41 -32.32
N MET A 462 28.22 -24.64 -31.79
CA MET A 462 28.29 -25.89 -32.56
C MET A 462 27.19 -25.91 -33.65
N GLN A 463 25.99 -25.44 -33.34
CA GLN A 463 24.89 -25.34 -34.32
C GLN A 463 25.16 -24.36 -35.46
N ARG A 464 26.08 -23.41 -35.28
CA ARG A 464 26.50 -22.46 -36.33
C ARG A 464 27.77 -22.91 -37.06
N GLY A 465 28.13 -24.20 -36.95
CA GLY A 465 29.29 -24.78 -37.62
C GLY A 465 30.56 -24.82 -36.76
N GLY A 466 30.46 -24.57 -35.45
CA GLY A 466 31.56 -24.78 -34.50
C GLY A 466 31.91 -26.26 -34.29
N ALA A 467 32.92 -26.50 -33.46
CA ALA A 467 33.39 -27.83 -33.10
C ALA A 467 32.35 -28.62 -32.30
N ALA A 468 32.42 -29.96 -32.38
CA ALA A 468 31.58 -30.84 -31.58
C ALA A 468 31.87 -30.69 -30.08
N VAL A 469 30.82 -30.58 -29.26
CA VAL A 469 30.96 -30.57 -27.79
C VAL A 469 31.23 -31.99 -27.25
N GLU A 470 31.90 -32.07 -26.10
CA GLU A 470 32.17 -33.35 -25.42
C GLU A 470 31.02 -33.80 -24.51
N ILE A 471 30.35 -32.85 -23.86
CA ILE A 471 29.22 -33.07 -22.95
C ILE A 471 27.97 -32.41 -23.56
N ASP A 472 26.89 -33.16 -23.69
CA ASP A 472 25.63 -32.70 -24.28
C ASP A 472 24.59 -32.20 -23.25
N LEU A 473 24.91 -32.29 -21.96
CA LEU A 473 24.03 -31.98 -20.83
C LEU A 473 22.70 -32.76 -20.87
N GLY A 474 22.65 -33.90 -21.55
CA GLY A 474 21.43 -34.69 -21.74
C GLY A 474 20.45 -34.09 -22.77
N LEU A 475 20.90 -33.14 -23.60
CA LEU A 475 20.14 -32.60 -24.72
C LEU A 475 20.19 -33.58 -25.92
N PRO A 476 19.18 -33.58 -26.82
CA PRO A 476 19.06 -34.55 -27.92
C PRO A 476 20.00 -34.22 -29.10
N LEU A 477 21.31 -34.17 -28.82
CA LEU A 477 22.35 -33.69 -29.75
C LEU A 477 23.15 -34.82 -30.41
N ALA A 478 22.97 -36.08 -29.98
CA ALA A 478 23.80 -37.19 -30.43
C ALA A 478 23.88 -37.34 -31.97
N PRO A 479 22.77 -37.29 -32.74
CA PRO A 479 22.86 -37.40 -34.20
C PRO A 479 23.61 -36.22 -34.83
N MET A 480 23.48 -35.02 -34.27
CA MET A 480 24.18 -33.83 -34.74
C MET A 480 25.68 -33.90 -34.46
N ILE A 481 26.07 -34.29 -33.24
CA ILE A 481 27.47 -34.49 -32.85
C ILE A 481 28.12 -35.53 -33.76
N GLN A 482 27.41 -36.61 -34.08
CA GLN A 482 27.90 -37.63 -35.01
C GLN A 482 28.16 -37.05 -36.40
N ARG A 483 27.22 -36.29 -36.98
CA ARG A 483 27.41 -35.64 -38.30
C ARG A 483 28.62 -34.71 -38.34
N ILE A 484 28.85 -33.95 -37.26
CA ILE A 484 30.00 -33.03 -37.17
C ILE A 484 31.31 -33.81 -37.11
N ARG A 485 31.38 -34.85 -36.26
CA ARG A 485 32.57 -35.71 -36.16
C ARG A 485 32.85 -36.43 -37.48
N GLU A 486 31.83 -36.94 -38.16
CA GLU A 486 31.97 -37.55 -39.48
C GLU A 486 32.54 -36.56 -40.50
N ARG A 487 32.04 -35.32 -40.52
CA ARG A 487 32.60 -34.25 -41.36
C ARG A 487 34.07 -33.95 -41.02
N GLU A 488 34.40 -33.75 -39.76
CA GLU A 488 35.77 -33.47 -39.31
C GLU A 488 36.73 -34.61 -39.71
N THR A 489 36.30 -35.87 -39.55
CA THR A 489 37.10 -37.04 -39.98
C THR A 489 37.27 -37.09 -41.50
N ALA A 490 36.24 -36.74 -42.27
CA ALA A 490 36.31 -36.69 -43.73
C ALA A 490 37.25 -35.56 -44.21
N GLU A 491 37.15 -34.37 -43.62
CA GLU A 491 38.03 -33.23 -43.91
C GLU A 491 39.49 -33.55 -43.57
N ALA A 492 39.75 -34.17 -42.41
CA ALA A 492 41.08 -34.63 -42.02
C ALA A 492 41.64 -35.71 -42.98
N ALA A 493 40.78 -36.64 -43.42
CA ALA A 493 41.16 -37.67 -44.39
C ALA A 493 41.49 -37.06 -45.77
N GLU A 494 40.72 -36.08 -46.22
CA GLU A 494 40.96 -35.35 -47.46
C GLU A 494 42.25 -34.54 -47.38
N ALA A 495 42.48 -33.80 -46.29
CA ALA A 495 43.73 -33.06 -46.06
C ALA A 495 44.95 -33.98 -46.05
N ALA A 496 44.87 -35.13 -45.37
CA ALA A 496 45.93 -36.14 -45.39
C ALA A 496 46.15 -36.74 -46.79
N ALA A 497 45.09 -36.93 -47.57
CA ALA A 497 45.21 -37.38 -48.95
C ALA A 497 45.83 -36.32 -49.86
N ALA A 498 45.48 -35.05 -49.68
CA ALA A 498 46.07 -33.92 -50.39
C ALA A 498 47.57 -33.78 -50.07
N GLN A 499 47.95 -33.91 -48.80
CA GLN A 499 49.35 -33.92 -48.38
C GLN A 499 50.13 -35.06 -49.04
N ARG A 500 49.60 -36.30 -49.01
CA ARG A 500 50.24 -37.45 -49.68
C ARG A 500 50.43 -37.22 -51.19
N ARG A 501 49.46 -36.59 -51.86
CA ARG A 501 49.56 -36.22 -53.29
C ARG A 501 50.66 -35.16 -53.51
N ALA A 502 50.74 -34.15 -52.64
CA ALA A 502 51.77 -33.12 -52.70
C ALA A 502 53.18 -33.70 -52.49
N ASP A 503 53.35 -34.58 -51.50
CA ASP A 503 54.62 -35.26 -51.21
C ASP A 503 55.08 -36.13 -52.37
N LYS A 504 54.16 -36.91 -52.97
CA LYS A 504 54.44 -37.73 -54.16
C LYS A 504 54.87 -36.85 -55.35
N ALA A 505 54.15 -35.77 -55.62
CA ALA A 505 54.49 -34.84 -56.70
C ALA A 505 55.85 -34.16 -56.46
N ALA A 506 56.20 -33.85 -55.21
CA ALA A 506 57.51 -33.32 -54.85
C ALA A 506 58.63 -34.35 -55.09
N ALA A 507 58.42 -35.61 -54.72
CA ALA A 507 59.37 -36.69 -54.98
C ALA A 507 59.58 -36.92 -56.49
N GLU A 508 58.51 -36.92 -57.28
CA GLU A 508 58.58 -37.05 -58.75
C GLU A 508 59.35 -35.88 -59.40
N ARG A 509 59.13 -34.63 -58.93
CA ARG A 509 59.90 -33.47 -59.39
C ARG A 509 61.40 -33.64 -59.09
N ARG A 510 61.75 -34.12 -57.89
CA ARG A 510 63.15 -34.39 -57.52
C ARG A 510 63.76 -35.50 -58.35
N HIS A 511 63.05 -36.61 -58.57
CA HIS A 511 63.50 -37.69 -59.46
C HIS A 511 63.79 -37.17 -60.88
N LEU A 512 62.87 -36.39 -61.46
CA LEU A 512 63.07 -35.85 -62.81
C LEU A 512 64.23 -34.85 -62.87
N ALA A 513 64.42 -34.04 -61.82
CA ALA A 513 65.53 -33.10 -61.76
C ALA A 513 66.89 -33.82 -61.64
N ILE A 514 67.00 -34.86 -60.81
CA ILE A 514 68.26 -35.58 -60.63
C ILE A 514 68.61 -36.42 -61.87
N TYR A 515 67.61 -37.01 -62.54
CA TYR A 515 67.80 -37.69 -63.83
C TYR A 515 68.35 -36.73 -64.88
N ARG A 516 67.71 -35.56 -65.07
CA ARG A 516 68.18 -34.55 -66.04
C ARG A 516 69.59 -34.10 -65.73
N LEU A 517 69.93 -33.90 -64.46
CA LEU A 517 71.28 -33.53 -64.07
C LEU A 517 72.30 -34.65 -64.34
N ALA A 518 71.94 -35.91 -64.06
CA ALA A 518 72.80 -37.06 -64.32
C ALA A 518 73.05 -37.25 -65.82
N ASP A 519 72.03 -37.09 -66.66
CA ASP A 519 72.18 -37.11 -68.12
C ASP A 519 73.11 -35.99 -68.60
N GLN A 520 72.99 -34.78 -68.04
CA GLN A 520 73.86 -33.65 -68.40
C GLN A 520 75.32 -33.89 -68.03
N LEU A 521 75.60 -34.51 -66.88
CA LEU A 521 76.96 -34.67 -66.36
C LEU A 521 77.66 -35.95 -66.84
N LEU A 522 76.94 -37.07 -66.95
CA LEU A 522 77.50 -38.38 -67.27
C LEU A 522 77.20 -38.83 -68.71
N GLY A 523 76.15 -38.27 -69.32
CA GLY A 523 75.58 -38.73 -70.58
C GLY A 523 74.53 -39.84 -70.40
N PRO A 524 73.64 -40.03 -71.39
CA PRO A 524 72.47 -40.93 -71.28
C PRO A 524 72.82 -42.41 -71.12
N GLY A 525 74.06 -42.83 -71.44
CA GLY A 525 74.49 -44.22 -71.29
C GLY A 525 74.88 -44.62 -69.85
N LEU A 526 75.32 -43.66 -69.02
CA LEU A 526 75.84 -43.94 -67.68
C LEU A 526 74.94 -43.40 -66.54
N SER A 527 74.07 -42.43 -66.84
CA SER A 527 73.21 -41.76 -65.86
C SER A 527 72.30 -42.72 -65.09
N ARG A 528 71.57 -43.58 -65.81
CA ARG A 528 70.63 -44.55 -65.23
C ARG A 528 71.34 -45.56 -64.35
N ALA A 529 72.44 -46.13 -64.84
CA ALA A 529 73.23 -47.11 -64.10
C ALA A 529 73.73 -46.51 -62.78
N TRP A 530 74.22 -45.28 -62.79
CA TRP A 530 74.67 -44.59 -61.58
C TRP A 530 73.52 -44.32 -60.60
N LEU A 531 72.39 -43.79 -61.08
CA LEU A 531 71.24 -43.47 -60.22
C LEU A 531 70.59 -44.70 -59.58
N GLU A 532 70.66 -45.86 -60.23
CA GLU A 532 70.19 -47.15 -59.71
C GLU A 532 71.19 -47.80 -58.75
N THR A 533 72.43 -47.32 -58.66
CA THR A 533 73.38 -47.80 -57.65
C THR A 533 72.97 -47.35 -56.25
N LYS A 534 73.34 -48.16 -55.25
CA LYS A 534 73.13 -47.82 -53.84
C LYS A 534 74.10 -46.73 -53.42
N ALA A 535 73.58 -45.73 -52.70
CA ALA A 535 74.40 -44.64 -52.20
C ALA A 535 75.48 -45.11 -51.22
N GLU A 536 75.18 -46.15 -50.43
CA GLU A 536 76.10 -46.85 -49.54
C GLU A 536 75.68 -48.32 -49.42
N PRO A 537 76.58 -49.24 -49.02
CA PRO A 537 76.22 -50.63 -48.71
C PRO A 537 75.11 -50.67 -47.65
N GLY A 538 73.93 -51.19 -48.01
CA GLY A 538 72.76 -51.26 -47.13
C GLY A 538 71.74 -50.11 -47.25
N LYS A 539 72.03 -49.06 -48.04
CA LYS A 539 71.10 -47.93 -48.25
C LYS A 539 70.30 -48.05 -49.57
N VAL A 540 69.28 -47.18 -49.70
CA VAL A 540 68.47 -47.02 -50.91
C VAL A 540 69.31 -46.55 -52.11
N THR A 541 68.76 -46.65 -53.31
CA THR A 541 69.41 -46.14 -54.52
C THR A 541 69.55 -44.61 -54.46
N HIS A 542 70.52 -44.06 -55.22
CA HIS A 542 70.66 -42.61 -55.35
C HIS A 542 69.37 -41.93 -55.82
N LEU A 543 68.64 -42.57 -56.75
CA LEU A 543 67.34 -42.09 -57.20
C LEU A 543 66.32 -42.00 -56.05
N VAL A 544 66.13 -43.10 -55.31
CA VAL A 544 65.17 -43.16 -54.20
C VAL A 544 65.55 -42.18 -53.10
N TRP A 545 66.85 -42.04 -52.80
CA TRP A 545 67.32 -41.08 -51.79
C TRP A 545 67.04 -39.63 -52.19
N ALA A 546 67.27 -39.28 -53.47
CA ALA A 546 66.96 -37.97 -54.00
C ALA A 546 65.45 -37.66 -53.95
N GLY A 547 64.59 -38.67 -54.11
CA GLY A 547 63.14 -38.51 -54.02
C GLY A 547 62.62 -38.26 -52.61
N GLN A 548 63.27 -38.81 -51.58
CA GLN A 548 62.78 -38.82 -50.20
C GLN A 548 62.70 -37.42 -49.57
N SER A 549 63.66 -36.53 -49.86
CA SER A 549 63.69 -35.18 -49.30
C SER A 549 64.58 -34.25 -50.10
N ASP A 550 64.43 -32.94 -49.90
CA ASP A 550 65.30 -31.94 -50.54
C ASP A 550 66.76 -32.09 -50.06
N ALA A 551 66.98 -32.46 -48.79
CA ALA A 551 68.31 -32.76 -48.28
C ALA A 551 68.92 -34.00 -48.95
N GLY A 552 68.11 -35.04 -49.17
CA GLY A 552 68.52 -36.23 -49.93
C GLY A 552 68.90 -35.88 -51.37
N TYR A 553 68.10 -35.03 -52.03
CA TYR A 553 68.41 -34.52 -53.37
C TYR A 553 69.75 -33.80 -53.43
N GLN A 554 69.99 -32.86 -52.51
CA GLN A 554 71.25 -32.08 -52.47
C GLN A 554 72.47 -32.96 -52.22
N ALA A 555 72.33 -34.00 -51.38
CA ALA A 555 73.39 -34.96 -51.14
C ALA A 555 73.72 -35.80 -52.39
N VAL A 556 72.69 -36.24 -53.12
CA VAL A 556 72.87 -37.01 -54.36
C VAL A 556 73.44 -36.14 -55.47
N ASP A 557 72.97 -34.89 -55.63
CA ASP A 557 73.53 -33.91 -56.56
C ASP A 557 75.03 -33.71 -56.32
N SER A 558 75.43 -33.46 -55.07
CA SER A 558 76.84 -33.27 -54.69
C SER A 558 77.71 -34.49 -55.05
N ARG A 559 77.22 -35.71 -54.76
CA ARG A 559 77.92 -36.97 -55.09
C ARG A 559 78.01 -37.20 -56.60
N LEU A 560 76.94 -36.92 -57.33
CA LEU A 560 76.90 -37.03 -58.79
C LEU A 560 77.94 -36.13 -59.45
N ARG A 561 78.04 -34.87 -58.99
CA ARG A 561 79.05 -33.92 -59.48
C ARG A 561 80.47 -34.36 -59.18
N ALA A 562 80.72 -34.88 -57.98
CA ALA A 562 82.04 -35.41 -57.62
C ALA A 562 82.43 -36.60 -58.51
N HIS A 563 81.49 -37.52 -58.76
CA HIS A 563 81.72 -38.66 -59.65
C HIS A 563 81.95 -38.24 -61.11
N ALA A 564 81.17 -37.28 -61.62
CA ALA A 564 81.36 -36.73 -62.96
C ALA A 564 82.74 -36.06 -63.12
N ALA A 565 83.18 -35.32 -62.10
CA ALA A 565 84.50 -34.71 -62.09
C ALA A 565 85.63 -35.75 -62.09
N GLU A 566 85.46 -36.87 -61.39
CA GLU A 566 86.42 -37.98 -61.39
C GLU A 566 86.53 -38.64 -62.77
N ILE A 567 85.40 -38.88 -63.44
CA ILE A 567 85.38 -39.42 -64.80
C ILE A 567 86.07 -38.47 -65.78
N GLU A 568 85.79 -37.15 -65.71
CA GLU A 568 86.43 -36.20 -66.62
C GLU A 568 87.93 -36.05 -66.32
N ALA A 569 88.33 -36.07 -65.04
CA ALA A 569 89.74 -36.09 -64.66
C ALA A 569 90.46 -37.36 -65.17
N GLN A 570 89.79 -38.52 -65.17
CA GLN A 570 90.33 -39.74 -65.78
C GLN A 570 90.47 -39.59 -67.29
N ARG A 571 89.43 -39.11 -67.98
CA ARG A 571 89.48 -38.85 -69.43
C ARG A 571 90.59 -37.87 -69.80
N GLN A 572 90.79 -36.83 -69.00
CA GLN A 572 91.86 -35.85 -69.20
C GLN A 572 93.24 -36.48 -69.02
N ARG A 573 93.45 -37.29 -67.97
CA ARG A 573 94.68 -38.07 -67.78
C ARG A 573 94.93 -39.01 -68.97
N ASP A 574 93.90 -39.68 -69.47
CA ASP A 574 94.02 -40.57 -70.62
C ASP A 574 94.38 -39.81 -71.91
N ARG A 575 93.79 -38.62 -72.14
CA ARG A 575 94.12 -37.72 -73.26
C ARG A 575 95.56 -37.22 -73.17
N GLU A 576 95.99 -36.77 -72.00
CA GLU A 576 97.36 -36.32 -71.75
C GLU A 576 98.36 -37.45 -71.98
N ALA A 577 98.07 -38.64 -71.44
CA ALA A 577 98.86 -39.85 -71.65
C ALA A 577 98.93 -40.23 -73.13
N ALA A 578 97.83 -40.14 -73.87
CA ALA A 578 97.82 -40.38 -75.32
C ALA A 578 98.64 -39.33 -76.08
N ASP A 579 98.59 -38.07 -75.67
CA ASP A 579 99.34 -37.00 -76.33
C ASP A 579 100.85 -37.13 -76.14
N VAL A 580 101.31 -37.38 -74.91
CA VAL A 580 102.75 -37.59 -74.65
C VAL A 580 103.27 -38.85 -75.33
N ARG A 581 102.46 -39.91 -75.42
CA ARG A 581 102.78 -41.10 -76.21
C ARG A 581 102.98 -40.78 -77.68
N ARG A 582 102.09 -39.99 -78.29
CA ARG A 582 102.25 -39.54 -79.69
C ARG A 582 103.52 -38.73 -79.88
N GLN A 583 103.86 -37.86 -78.94
CA GLN A 583 105.11 -37.08 -78.99
C GLN A 583 106.35 -37.98 -78.91
N LEU A 584 106.34 -38.97 -78.01
CA LEU A 584 107.41 -39.96 -77.91
C LEU A 584 107.56 -40.74 -79.21
N GLU A 585 106.45 -41.24 -79.76
CA GLU A 585 106.42 -41.98 -81.02
C GLU A 585 107.01 -41.14 -82.15
N THR A 586 106.52 -39.91 -82.33
CA THR A 586 107.01 -38.97 -83.36
C THR A 586 108.52 -38.78 -83.22
N ARG A 587 108.99 -38.51 -82.02
CA ARG A 587 110.39 -38.19 -81.78
C ARG A 587 111.31 -39.40 -81.97
N ALA A 588 110.82 -40.61 -81.68
CA ALA A 588 111.52 -41.86 -81.96
C ALA A 588 111.59 -42.15 -83.46
N MET A 589 110.50 -41.91 -84.20
CA MET A 589 110.46 -42.04 -85.67
C MET A 589 111.40 -41.05 -86.36
N ASP A 590 111.57 -39.84 -85.83
CA ASP A 590 112.52 -38.85 -86.36
C ASP A 590 113.99 -39.20 -86.08
N ALA A 591 114.27 -40.01 -85.06
CA ALA A 591 115.64 -40.32 -84.60
C ALA A 591 116.23 -41.60 -85.20
N TRP A 592 115.38 -42.57 -85.54
CA TRP A 592 115.76 -43.91 -85.97
C TRP A 592 115.01 -44.33 -87.25
N GLU A 593 115.52 -45.35 -87.94
CA GLU A 593 114.77 -45.99 -89.03
C GLU A 593 113.44 -46.56 -88.51
N PRO A 594 112.33 -46.52 -89.29
CA PRO A 594 110.99 -46.82 -88.79
C PRO A 594 110.84 -48.19 -88.10
N ALA A 595 111.51 -49.23 -88.60
CA ALA A 595 111.48 -50.56 -88.01
C ALA A 595 112.15 -50.61 -86.62
N GLN A 596 113.24 -49.86 -86.45
CA GLN A 596 113.97 -49.77 -85.18
C GLN A 596 113.19 -48.93 -84.17
N ALA A 597 112.60 -47.81 -84.60
CA ALA A 597 111.76 -46.96 -83.75
C ALA A 597 110.54 -47.70 -83.21
N ARG A 598 109.79 -48.40 -84.07
CA ARG A 598 108.62 -49.19 -83.64
C ARG A 598 109.01 -50.31 -82.68
N TRP A 599 110.09 -51.03 -82.98
CA TRP A 599 110.57 -52.09 -82.09
C TRP A 599 110.88 -51.54 -80.69
N TRP A 600 111.62 -50.44 -80.60
CA TRP A 600 111.96 -49.84 -79.30
C TRP A 600 110.74 -49.32 -78.54
N LEU A 601 109.76 -48.70 -79.22
CA LEU A 601 108.54 -48.19 -78.60
C LEU A 601 107.69 -49.29 -77.96
N ASP A 602 107.66 -50.48 -78.56
CA ASP A 602 106.81 -51.61 -78.17
C ASP A 602 107.52 -52.69 -77.33
N HIS A 603 108.83 -52.59 -77.13
CA HIS A 603 109.62 -53.55 -76.34
C HIS A 603 110.23 -52.90 -75.11
N ILE A 604 110.63 -53.72 -74.13
CA ILE A 604 111.22 -53.24 -72.89
C ILE A 604 112.57 -52.59 -73.17
N GLU A 605 112.69 -51.28 -72.88
CA GLU A 605 113.99 -50.63 -72.78
C GLU A 605 114.56 -50.98 -71.40
N HIS A 606 115.59 -51.83 -71.37
CA HIS A 606 116.15 -52.36 -70.12
C HIS A 606 116.55 -51.27 -69.11
N ARG A 607 116.96 -50.08 -69.59
CA ARG A 607 117.32 -48.95 -68.72
C ARG A 607 116.11 -48.25 -68.09
N LEU A 608 114.93 -48.35 -68.72
CA LEU A 608 113.65 -47.89 -68.17
C LEU A 608 112.94 -48.99 -67.36
N GLY A 609 113.23 -50.27 -67.64
CA GLY A 609 112.56 -51.42 -67.03
C GLY A 609 111.11 -51.61 -67.49
N ALA A 610 110.68 -50.88 -68.51
CA ALA A 610 109.31 -50.90 -69.03
C ALA A 610 109.29 -50.69 -70.55
N ILE A 611 108.15 -51.01 -71.17
CA ILE A 611 107.87 -50.66 -72.57
C ILE A 611 107.64 -49.14 -72.64
N PRO A 612 108.43 -48.37 -73.43
CA PRO A 612 108.33 -46.91 -73.48
C PRO A 612 106.90 -46.39 -73.74
N MET A 613 106.13 -47.04 -74.61
CA MET A 613 104.74 -46.65 -74.89
C MET A 613 103.74 -46.92 -73.75
N VAL A 614 104.02 -47.88 -72.87
CA VAL A 614 103.20 -48.12 -71.68
C VAL A 614 103.61 -47.19 -70.54
N TYR A 615 104.91 -46.93 -70.42
CA TYR A 615 105.49 -46.12 -69.36
C TYR A 615 105.24 -44.61 -69.53
N CYS A 616 105.26 -44.12 -70.77
CA CYS A 616 105.08 -42.71 -71.07
C CYS A 616 103.62 -42.28 -70.89
N VAL A 617 103.26 -41.84 -69.70
CA VAL A 617 101.88 -41.45 -69.34
C VAL A 617 101.74 -39.97 -68.98
N ASP A 618 102.85 -39.26 -68.83
CA ASP A 618 102.90 -37.82 -68.56
C ASP A 618 104.16 -37.16 -69.12
N LYS A 619 104.32 -35.85 -68.90
CA LYS A 619 105.50 -35.08 -69.37
C LYS A 619 106.80 -35.46 -68.65
N ALA A 620 106.76 -36.04 -67.47
CA ALA A 620 107.95 -36.42 -66.73
C ALA A 620 108.52 -37.73 -67.30
N THR A 621 107.65 -38.73 -67.45
CA THR A 621 107.95 -40.01 -68.09
C THR A 621 108.31 -39.85 -69.55
N LEU A 622 107.67 -38.92 -70.30
CA LEU A 622 108.10 -38.56 -71.66
C LEU A 622 109.56 -38.10 -71.70
N ARG A 623 109.96 -37.18 -70.82
CA ARG A 623 111.34 -36.68 -70.76
C ARG A 623 112.34 -37.80 -70.46
N GLN A 624 111.97 -38.73 -69.58
CA GLN A 624 112.79 -39.89 -69.27
C GLN A 624 112.93 -40.80 -70.49
N CYS A 625 111.84 -41.11 -71.20
CA CYS A 625 111.89 -41.89 -72.43
C CYS A 625 112.75 -41.20 -73.51
N LEU A 626 112.61 -39.89 -73.68
CA LEU A 626 113.36 -39.11 -74.66
C LEU A 626 114.87 -39.06 -74.38
N ALA A 627 115.31 -39.22 -73.14
CA ALA A 627 116.74 -39.28 -72.81
C ALA A 627 117.47 -40.46 -73.48
N TYR A 628 116.72 -41.51 -73.85
CA TYR A 628 117.26 -42.68 -74.53
C TYR A 628 117.11 -42.61 -76.06
N VAL A 629 116.44 -41.58 -76.57
CA VAL A 629 116.28 -41.32 -78.01
C VAL A 629 117.39 -40.34 -78.47
N PRO A 630 118.23 -40.69 -79.46
CA PRO A 630 119.29 -39.81 -79.94
C PRO A 630 118.80 -38.44 -80.45
N ALA A 631 119.68 -37.43 -80.38
CA ALA A 631 119.44 -36.13 -81.01
C ALA A 631 119.33 -36.28 -82.54
N VAL A 632 118.32 -35.63 -83.16
CA VAL A 632 118.13 -35.68 -84.62
C VAL A 632 119.39 -35.14 -85.32
N LYS A 633 119.94 -35.90 -86.28
CA LYS A 633 121.09 -35.46 -87.08
C LYS A 633 120.64 -34.34 -88.04
N THR A 634 120.90 -33.08 -87.71
CA THR A 634 120.82 -31.99 -88.70
C THR A 634 121.90 -32.19 -89.76
N ALA A 635 121.47 -32.45 -91.00
CA ALA A 635 122.35 -32.70 -92.14
C ALA A 635 123.29 -31.51 -92.42
N ARG A 636 124.60 -31.75 -92.30
CA ARG A 636 125.68 -30.82 -92.70
C ARG A 636 125.93 -31.00 -94.20
N ARG A 637 125.55 -30.01 -95.03
CA ARG A 637 125.94 -29.92 -96.46
C ARG A 637 127.47 -29.85 -96.58
N ARG A 638 128.08 -30.74 -97.39
CA ARG A 638 129.50 -30.69 -97.82
C ARG A 638 129.62 -29.95 -99.17
N ARG A 639 130.77 -29.29 -99.34
CA ARG A 639 131.25 -28.46 -100.46
C ARG A 639 131.05 -29.06 -101.86
N GLY A 640 130.61 -28.21 -102.79
CA GLY A 640 131.27 -27.99 -104.08
C GLY A 640 131.92 -26.62 -104.03
#